data_AF-A0A2H8TQL2-F1
#
_entry.id   AF-A0A2H8TQL2-F1
#
_cell.length_a   1.000
_cell.length_b   1.000
_cell.length_c   1.000
_cell.angle_alpha   90.00
_cell.angle_beta   90.00
_cell.angle_gamma   90.00
#
_symmetry.space_group_name_H-M   'P 1'
#
loop_
_entity.id
_entity.type
_entity.pdbx_description
1 polymer ?
#
loop_
_entity_poly.entity_id
_entity_poly.type
_entity_poly.pdbx_seq_one_letter_code
_entity_poly.pdbx_strand_id
1 'polypeptide(L)'
;MSRIVIQQFFFNRINYLNILKTINITQYRYKADKFGHTFAFIQDGSEIRELPLIVRNVCSNEICCNECTTTEKTDTKNDELVNKLNNLKNETDRKKADEEIVDVIRGFKKCSSVKSLIDLLEIVMLDEITPDVAVCALKKIVELENFKLHIASNKFPSIIDTKPNIDYTKTPILEKLLEIIMKGDNNSAVVGILELISIDRARVLPFEIFKNKISEEILCRVTENKLNIDDLCRAIDAFSKLNEVKKADQLWIGIMDKSDQINEKNVIQVFRILYLLKKSRKTIMKLLERSLKRFWHHLSTDDLIEMLYTLRLTKCNSIIIFKTISRWINTNIHTMSENNLTSIVNELNNSNYVDIGIVRALERYIKAKHSMINSPLLMVEIMNYCSKFNVRSEDIFEGCAKYIIQYGSNITPSQFRDLFWPFGQLNYKPKSAFEFWIKVENIMNKEFYNFKTRETIDILLSCVYLEKHPLNFVHRVFNTSFLHNLYENGSIDDYTKIKLKIIDQCMTLECDHYRGPVLPKDKFAKSAWCDYRIKRLLKEISNTLENTFQNYKISYSTIVSQLPLMSIYIIDALVHPIKFKLDSRYINFKKHPGLCTVILVHLPEHYCWGKEHLTGIETTRIRHFQKIGLNVMTINYEKILELKYPAELTEYINNRYKNMLTSC
;
A
#
# COMPACT_ATOMS: atom_id res chain seq x y z
N MET A 1 0.23 -29.33 20.04
CA MET A 1 -0.82 -30.35 19.99
C MET A 1 -2.18 -29.68 19.96
N SER A 2 -2.66 -29.36 18.77
CA SER A 2 -4.00 -28.85 18.51
C SER A 2 -4.61 -29.80 17.49
N ARG A 3 -5.57 -30.61 17.95
CA ARG A 3 -6.29 -31.59 17.15
C ARG A 3 -7.07 -30.86 16.08
N ILE A 4 -6.58 -31.01 14.86
CA ILE A 4 -7.30 -30.69 13.64
C ILE A 4 -8.49 -31.66 13.58
N VAL A 5 -9.70 -31.18 13.86
CA VAL A 5 -10.92 -31.87 13.40
C VAL A 5 -11.13 -31.44 11.96
N ILE A 6 -10.32 -32.05 11.07
CA ILE A 6 -10.64 -32.17 9.66
C ILE A 6 -11.86 -33.10 9.63
N GLN A 7 -13.06 -32.56 9.42
CA GLN A 7 -14.04 -33.35 8.67
C GLN A 7 -13.54 -33.37 7.24
N GLN A 8 -12.93 -34.50 6.93
CA GLN A 8 -12.31 -34.89 5.68
C GLN A 8 -13.32 -34.78 4.54
N PHE A 9 -13.24 -33.71 3.75
CA PHE A 9 -13.61 -33.79 2.34
C PHE A 9 -12.31 -33.65 1.53
N PHE A 10 -11.55 -34.74 1.57
CA PHE A 10 -10.54 -35.01 0.56
C PHE A 10 -11.25 -35.06 -0.79
N PHE A 11 -10.72 -34.26 -1.72
CA PHE A 11 -10.86 -34.45 -3.15
C PHE A 11 -10.66 -35.93 -3.51
N ASN A 12 -11.74 -36.63 -3.83
CA ASN A 12 -11.73 -37.83 -4.66
C ASN A 12 -13.03 -37.85 -5.45
N ARG A 13 -12.90 -38.02 -6.78
CA ARG A 13 -13.98 -38.49 -7.66
C ARG A 13 -14.62 -39.72 -7.00
N ILE A 14 -15.94 -39.88 -7.14
CA ILE A 14 -16.78 -40.98 -6.61
C ILE A 14 -17.34 -40.69 -5.21
N ASN A 15 -18.53 -40.08 -5.14
CA ASN A 15 -19.60 -40.34 -4.13
C ASN A 15 -20.73 -39.27 -4.08
N TYR A 16 -20.94 -38.47 -5.13
CA TYR A 16 -22.08 -37.54 -5.17
C TYR A 16 -23.45 -38.20 -5.43
N LEU A 17 -23.52 -39.51 -5.74
CA LEU A 17 -24.77 -40.16 -6.14
C LEU A 17 -25.72 -40.55 -4.99
N ASN A 18 -25.27 -40.54 -3.72
CA ASN A 18 -26.10 -41.07 -2.62
C ASN A 18 -26.75 -40.03 -1.70
N ILE A 19 -26.43 -38.73 -1.85
CA ILE A 19 -27.01 -37.65 -1.00
C ILE A 19 -28.25 -36.99 -1.66
N LEU A 20 -28.69 -37.47 -2.83
CA LEU A 20 -29.90 -36.96 -3.51
C LEU A 20 -31.19 -37.71 -3.15
N LYS A 21 -31.16 -38.70 -2.26
CA LYS A 21 -32.36 -39.51 -1.94
C LYS A 21 -33.28 -38.94 -0.84
N THR A 22 -32.95 -37.83 -0.20
CA THR A 22 -33.76 -37.29 0.92
C THR A 22 -33.91 -35.78 0.89
N ILE A 23 -34.24 -35.21 -0.27
CA ILE A 23 -34.83 -33.87 -0.34
C ILE A 23 -36.04 -33.97 -1.26
N ASN A 24 -37.24 -33.89 -0.65
CA ASN A 24 -38.50 -33.76 -1.38
C ASN A 24 -38.47 -32.47 -2.20
N ILE A 25 -38.12 -32.59 -3.47
CA ILE A 25 -38.26 -31.53 -4.47
C ILE A 25 -39.73 -31.51 -4.88
N THR A 26 -40.48 -30.55 -4.34
CA THR A 26 -41.75 -30.12 -4.91
C THR A 26 -41.47 -29.56 -6.30
N GLN A 27 -41.93 -30.30 -7.32
CA GLN A 27 -41.86 -29.91 -8.71
C GLN A 27 -42.68 -28.64 -8.95
N TYR A 28 -42.00 -27.54 -9.27
CA TYR A 28 -42.55 -26.55 -10.19
C TYR A 28 -41.53 -26.30 -11.30
N ARG A 29 -41.89 -26.77 -12.49
CA ARG A 29 -41.16 -26.59 -13.75
C ARG A 29 -41.15 -25.11 -14.13
N TYR A 30 -40.09 -24.40 -13.76
CA TYR A 30 -39.62 -23.23 -14.49
C TYR A 30 -38.24 -23.60 -15.07
N LYS A 31 -37.97 -23.23 -16.34
CA LYS A 31 -36.68 -23.44 -17.01
C LYS A 31 -35.55 -22.97 -16.08
N ALA A 32 -34.84 -23.91 -15.47
CA ALA A 32 -33.75 -23.58 -14.56
C ALA A 32 -32.56 -23.06 -15.38
N ASP A 33 -31.99 -21.93 -14.97
CA ASP A 33 -30.72 -21.45 -15.50
C ASP A 33 -29.67 -22.57 -15.44
N LYS A 34 -28.79 -22.65 -16.45
CA LYS A 34 -27.73 -23.68 -16.55
C LYS A 34 -26.79 -23.67 -15.33
N PHE A 35 -26.70 -22.52 -14.65
CA PHE A 35 -25.91 -22.32 -13.45
C PHE A 35 -26.76 -21.80 -12.28
N GLY A 36 -26.56 -22.40 -11.11
CA GLY A 36 -27.08 -21.91 -9.83
C GLY A 36 -26.10 -20.98 -9.13
N HIS A 37 -26.62 -19.96 -8.44
CA HIS A 37 -25.83 -19.13 -7.53
C HIS A 37 -25.82 -19.77 -6.15
N THR A 38 -24.63 -20.11 -5.65
CA THR A 38 -24.44 -20.63 -4.29
C THR A 38 -23.24 -19.96 -3.66
N PHE A 39 -23.14 -20.04 -2.34
CA PHE A 39 -21.99 -19.54 -1.59
C PHE A 39 -21.54 -20.57 -0.56
N ALA A 40 -20.24 -20.56 -0.25
CA ALA A 40 -19.68 -21.31 0.87
C ALA A 40 -19.27 -20.34 1.98
N PHE A 41 -19.52 -20.71 3.23
CA PHE A 41 -18.95 -20.00 4.37
C PHE A 41 -17.56 -20.55 4.67
N ILE A 42 -16.56 -19.67 4.69
CA ILE A 42 -15.22 -19.98 5.17
C ILE A 42 -15.00 -19.24 6.49
N GLN A 43 -14.70 -20.00 7.54
CA GLN A 43 -14.26 -19.46 8.82
C GLN A 43 -12.74 -19.45 8.92
N ASP A 44 -12.19 -18.31 9.31
CA ASP A 44 -10.76 -18.04 9.42
C ASP A 44 -10.50 -17.33 10.75
N GLY A 45 -10.23 -18.11 11.80
CA GLY A 45 -10.26 -17.61 13.17
C GLY A 45 -11.67 -17.17 13.58
N SER A 46 -11.83 -15.90 13.95
CA SER A 46 -13.12 -15.30 14.31
C SER A 46 -13.87 -14.67 13.12
N GLU A 47 -13.27 -14.62 11.93
CA GLU A 47 -13.92 -14.08 10.74
C GLU A 47 -14.65 -15.18 9.96
N ILE A 48 -15.93 -14.97 9.65
CA ILE A 48 -16.72 -15.82 8.75
C ILE A 48 -16.98 -15.03 7.47
N ARG A 49 -16.73 -15.65 6.30
CA ARG A 49 -16.86 -15.01 4.99
C ARG A 49 -17.63 -15.89 4.01
N GLU A 50 -18.51 -15.27 3.23
CA GLU A 50 -19.17 -15.91 2.09
C GLU A 50 -18.27 -15.85 0.86
N LEU A 51 -17.99 -17.00 0.25
CA LEU A 51 -17.35 -17.09 -1.05
C LEU A 51 -18.36 -17.54 -2.11
N PRO A 52 -18.41 -16.85 -3.27
CA PRO A 52 -19.31 -17.25 -4.34
C PRO A 52 -18.84 -18.56 -4.98
N LEU A 53 -19.76 -19.47 -5.24
CA LEU A 53 -19.53 -20.72 -5.94
C LEU A 53 -20.24 -20.73 -7.29
N ILE A 54 -19.67 -21.49 -8.23
CA ILE A 54 -20.30 -21.83 -9.51
C ILE A 54 -20.87 -23.23 -9.35
N VAL A 55 -22.19 -23.38 -9.52
CA VAL A 55 -22.85 -24.68 -9.51
C VAL A 55 -23.48 -24.90 -10.88
N ARG A 56 -23.00 -25.88 -11.64
CA ARG A 56 -23.60 -26.26 -12.92
C ARG A 56 -24.74 -27.25 -12.67
N ASN A 57 -25.89 -27.01 -13.26
CA ASN A 57 -26.98 -27.98 -13.25
C ASN A 57 -26.71 -29.00 -14.35
N VAL A 58 -26.38 -30.24 -13.96
CA VAL A 58 -25.96 -31.29 -14.88
C VAL A 58 -27.15 -32.21 -15.14
N CYS A 59 -27.57 -32.34 -16.40
CA CYS A 59 -28.53 -33.38 -16.78
C CYS A 59 -27.87 -34.76 -16.65
N SER A 60 -28.62 -35.77 -16.23
CA SER A 60 -28.13 -37.14 -15.93
C SER A 60 -27.31 -37.81 -17.04
N ASN A 61 -27.40 -37.35 -18.29
CA ASN A 61 -26.61 -37.87 -19.41
C ASN A 61 -25.15 -37.33 -19.48
N GLU A 62 -24.84 -36.18 -18.89
CA GLU A 62 -23.47 -35.63 -18.89
C GLU A 62 -22.55 -36.29 -17.85
N ILE A 63 -23.11 -36.95 -16.83
CA ILE A 63 -22.36 -37.60 -15.75
C ILE A 63 -21.72 -38.92 -16.23
N CYS A 64 -22.31 -39.59 -17.22
CA CYS A 64 -21.89 -40.93 -17.66
C CYS A 64 -20.66 -40.97 -18.57
N CYS A 65 -20.11 -39.84 -19.02
CA CYS A 65 -19.02 -39.84 -20.01
C CYS A 65 -17.60 -39.79 -19.42
N ASN A 66 -17.45 -39.80 -18.09
CA ASN A 66 -16.13 -39.64 -17.44
C ASN A 66 -15.60 -40.89 -16.72
N GLU A 67 -16.29 -42.04 -16.80
CA GLU A 67 -15.82 -43.30 -16.22
C GLU A 67 -15.45 -44.32 -17.32
N CYS A 68 -14.13 -44.52 -17.46
CA CYS A 68 -13.44 -45.72 -17.98
C CYS A 68 -13.66 -46.14 -19.45
N THR A 69 -12.71 -45.77 -20.32
CA THR A 69 -12.28 -46.62 -21.45
C THR A 69 -10.76 -46.68 -21.52
N THR A 70 -10.15 -47.47 -20.61
CA THR A 70 -8.79 -47.98 -20.78
C THR A 70 -8.84 -49.51 -20.79
N THR A 71 -8.89 -50.11 -21.97
CA THR A 71 -8.37 -51.46 -22.17
C THR A 71 -7.55 -51.47 -23.45
N GLU A 72 -6.23 -51.40 -23.25
CA GLU A 72 -5.21 -51.60 -24.28
C GLU A 72 -5.21 -53.08 -24.70
N LYS A 73 -5.13 -53.33 -26.00
CA LYS A 73 -4.49 -54.54 -26.54
C LYS A 73 -3.44 -54.12 -27.56
N THR A 74 -2.25 -54.63 -27.29
CA THR A 74 -0.98 -54.49 -27.98
C THR A 74 -1.01 -55.09 -29.39
N ASP A 75 -0.46 -54.37 -30.37
CA ASP A 75 0.38 -54.95 -31.41
C ASP A 75 1.39 -53.90 -31.88
N THR A 76 2.67 -54.19 -31.64
CA THR A 76 3.81 -53.31 -31.94
C THR A 76 4.58 -53.88 -33.13
N LYS A 77 4.83 -53.03 -34.15
CA LYS A 77 6.16 -52.79 -34.77
C LYS A 77 6.14 -52.05 -36.12
N ASN A 78 4.97 -51.76 -36.71
CA ASN A 78 4.89 -50.88 -37.90
C ASN A 78 4.57 -49.42 -37.57
N ASP A 79 4.13 -49.13 -36.34
CA ASP A 79 3.63 -47.80 -35.97
C ASP A 79 4.73 -46.79 -35.66
N GLU A 80 5.96 -47.19 -35.33
CA GLU A 80 6.97 -46.22 -34.87
C GLU A 80 7.59 -45.39 -36.01
N LEU A 81 7.75 -46.00 -37.19
CA LEU A 81 8.21 -45.30 -38.40
C LEU A 81 7.07 -44.51 -39.05
N VAL A 82 5.85 -45.05 -39.05
CA VAL A 82 4.65 -44.36 -39.55
C VAL A 82 4.26 -43.19 -38.65
N ASN A 83 4.37 -43.32 -37.32
CA ASN A 83 4.13 -42.23 -36.38
C ASN A 83 5.23 -41.17 -36.41
N LYS A 84 6.50 -41.53 -36.64
CA LYS A 84 7.56 -40.52 -36.86
C LYS A 84 7.36 -39.79 -38.19
N LEU A 85 7.00 -40.48 -39.27
CA LEU A 85 6.74 -39.86 -40.58
C LEU A 85 5.46 -39.01 -40.57
N ASN A 86 4.42 -39.45 -39.87
CA ASN A 86 3.18 -38.71 -39.65
C ASN A 86 3.40 -37.54 -38.70
N ASN A 87 4.24 -37.65 -37.66
CA ASN A 87 4.57 -36.53 -36.79
C ASN A 87 5.42 -35.47 -37.51
N LEU A 88 6.36 -35.88 -38.37
CA LEU A 88 7.12 -34.96 -39.22
C LEU A 88 6.24 -34.29 -40.27
N LYS A 89 5.35 -35.03 -40.95
CA LYS A 89 4.34 -34.46 -41.86
C LYS A 89 3.38 -33.54 -41.13
N ASN A 90 2.84 -33.95 -39.99
CA ASN A 90 1.94 -33.15 -39.16
C ASN A 90 2.64 -31.90 -38.61
N GLU A 91 3.94 -31.94 -38.27
CA GLU A 91 4.69 -30.73 -37.88
C GLU A 91 4.94 -29.81 -39.06
N THR A 92 5.27 -30.33 -40.25
CA THR A 92 5.44 -29.51 -41.45
C THR A 92 4.12 -28.92 -41.94
N ASP A 93 3.02 -29.68 -41.85
CA ASP A 93 1.68 -29.28 -42.26
C ASP A 93 1.06 -28.34 -41.22
N ARG A 94 1.32 -28.53 -39.92
CA ARG A 94 1.00 -27.54 -38.87
C ARG A 94 1.77 -26.24 -39.07
N LYS A 95 3.07 -26.29 -39.36
CA LYS A 95 3.86 -25.08 -39.63
C LYS A 95 3.37 -24.33 -40.86
N LYS A 96 2.97 -25.05 -41.92
CA LYS A 96 2.35 -24.44 -43.12
C LYS A 96 0.97 -23.85 -42.82
N ALA A 97 0.12 -24.56 -42.08
CA ALA A 97 -1.18 -24.04 -41.65
C ALA A 97 -1.03 -22.82 -40.73
N ASP A 98 -0.04 -22.82 -39.82
CA ASP A 98 0.30 -21.68 -38.98
C ASP A 98 0.82 -20.49 -39.81
N GLU A 99 1.61 -20.73 -40.86
CA GLU A 99 2.05 -19.69 -41.81
C GLU A 99 0.88 -19.12 -42.62
N GLU A 100 -0.03 -19.95 -43.11
CA GLU A 100 -1.26 -19.53 -43.82
C GLU A 100 -2.19 -18.71 -42.91
N ILE A 101 -2.40 -19.15 -41.66
CA ILE A 101 -3.16 -18.42 -40.64
C ILE A 101 -2.51 -17.05 -40.36
N VAL A 102 -1.19 -17.00 -40.24
CA VAL A 102 -0.44 -15.75 -40.01
C VAL A 102 -0.55 -14.81 -41.21
N ASP A 103 -0.56 -15.33 -42.43
CA ASP A 103 -0.71 -14.55 -43.66
C ASP A 103 -2.12 -13.98 -43.81
N VAL A 104 -3.16 -14.76 -43.48
CA VAL A 104 -4.55 -14.27 -43.43
C VAL A 104 -4.70 -13.17 -42.37
N ILE A 105 -4.14 -13.36 -41.16
CA ILE A 105 -4.15 -12.35 -40.09
C ILE A 105 -3.39 -11.08 -40.53
N ARG A 106 -2.28 -11.22 -41.28
CA ARG A 106 -1.54 -10.09 -41.85
C ARG A 106 -2.37 -9.35 -42.90
N GLY A 107 -3.16 -10.08 -43.69
CA GLY A 107 -4.16 -9.54 -44.62
C GLY A 107 -5.19 -8.66 -43.91
N PHE A 108 -5.80 -9.15 -42.83
CA PHE A 108 -6.78 -8.38 -42.04
C PHE A 108 -6.20 -7.09 -41.45
N LYS A 109 -4.94 -7.12 -40.99
CA LYS A 109 -4.29 -5.91 -40.47
C LYS A 109 -4.16 -4.80 -41.52
N LYS A 110 -4.01 -5.16 -42.81
CA LYS A 110 -3.88 -4.23 -43.94
C LYS A 110 -5.21 -3.65 -44.43
N CYS A 111 -6.35 -4.24 -44.06
CA CYS A 111 -7.66 -3.72 -44.43
C CYS A 111 -7.93 -2.34 -43.79
N SER A 112 -8.29 -1.36 -44.61
CA SER A 112 -8.64 0.01 -44.20
C SER A 112 -10.14 0.24 -44.06
N SER A 113 -10.98 -0.72 -44.48
CA SER A 113 -12.43 -0.64 -44.38
C SER A 113 -13.05 -1.98 -43.97
N VAL A 114 -14.20 -1.93 -43.30
CA VAL A 114 -14.96 -3.14 -42.90
C VAL A 114 -15.42 -3.93 -44.12
N LYS A 115 -15.77 -3.24 -45.22
CA LYS A 115 -16.18 -3.86 -46.48
C LYS A 115 -15.05 -4.72 -47.07
N SER A 116 -13.84 -4.16 -47.19
CA SER A 116 -12.67 -4.93 -47.66
C SER A 116 -12.31 -6.13 -46.78
N LEU A 117 -12.69 -6.10 -45.50
CA LEU A 117 -12.44 -7.19 -44.56
C LEU A 117 -13.50 -8.28 -44.70
N ILE A 118 -14.76 -7.91 -44.91
CA ILE A 118 -15.85 -8.83 -45.23
C ILE A 118 -15.60 -9.50 -46.59
N ASP A 119 -15.18 -8.75 -47.61
CA ASP A 119 -14.84 -9.32 -48.92
C ASP A 119 -13.72 -10.37 -48.79
N LEU A 120 -12.72 -10.13 -47.93
CA LEU A 120 -11.66 -11.09 -47.60
C LEU A 120 -12.17 -12.32 -46.83
N LEU A 121 -13.15 -12.14 -45.93
CA LEU A 121 -13.81 -13.23 -45.20
C LEU A 121 -14.79 -14.03 -46.07
N GLU A 122 -15.26 -13.48 -47.19
CA GLU A 122 -16.07 -14.22 -48.17
C GLU A 122 -15.18 -15.01 -49.13
N ILE A 123 -13.98 -14.50 -49.45
CA ILE A 123 -12.97 -15.23 -50.24
C ILE A 123 -12.39 -16.41 -49.47
N VAL A 124 -12.12 -16.24 -48.18
CA VAL A 124 -11.73 -17.32 -47.26
C VAL A 124 -13.00 -17.97 -46.75
N MET A 125 -13.42 -19.08 -47.36
CA MET A 125 -14.66 -19.80 -47.01
C MET A 125 -14.86 -19.86 -45.48
N LEU A 126 -15.98 -19.33 -44.97
CA LEU A 126 -16.25 -19.19 -43.52
C LEU A 126 -16.12 -20.50 -42.73
N ASP A 127 -16.22 -21.65 -43.40
CA ASP A 127 -16.14 -22.98 -42.80
C ASP A 127 -14.69 -23.47 -42.58
N GLU A 128 -13.69 -22.79 -43.17
CA GLU A 128 -12.25 -23.07 -43.01
C GLU A 128 -11.58 -22.13 -41.97
N ILE A 129 -12.35 -21.19 -41.40
CA ILE A 129 -11.83 -20.19 -40.48
C ILE A 129 -11.65 -20.79 -39.08
N THR A 130 -10.41 -20.73 -38.56
CA THR A 130 -10.12 -21.14 -37.19
C THR A 130 -10.61 -20.10 -36.16
N PRO A 131 -10.88 -20.50 -34.90
CA PRO A 131 -11.30 -19.56 -33.85
C PRO A 131 -10.38 -18.35 -33.66
N ASP A 132 -9.05 -18.52 -33.84
CA ASP A 132 -8.08 -17.41 -33.72
C ASP A 132 -8.24 -16.37 -34.83
N VAL A 133 -8.45 -16.85 -36.07
CA VAL A 133 -8.68 -16.00 -37.24
C VAL A 133 -10.01 -15.27 -37.09
N ALA A 134 -11.05 -15.95 -36.59
CA ALA A 134 -12.34 -15.35 -36.31
C ALA A 134 -12.25 -14.23 -35.24
N VAL A 135 -11.54 -14.44 -34.13
CA VAL A 135 -11.33 -13.38 -33.11
C VAL A 135 -10.55 -12.21 -33.68
N CYS A 136 -9.50 -12.47 -34.47
CA CYS A 136 -8.72 -11.39 -35.11
C CYS A 136 -9.57 -10.57 -36.10
N ALA A 137 -10.43 -11.23 -36.87
CA ALA A 137 -11.36 -10.58 -37.77
C ALA A 137 -12.35 -9.69 -37.00
N LEU A 138 -12.99 -10.23 -35.96
CA LEU A 138 -13.91 -9.47 -35.09
C LEU A 138 -13.22 -8.28 -34.43
N LYS A 139 -11.99 -8.46 -33.94
CA LYS A 139 -11.18 -7.38 -33.35
C LYS A 139 -10.98 -6.23 -34.32
N LYS A 140 -10.57 -6.55 -35.56
CA LYS A 140 -10.32 -5.55 -36.58
C LYS A 140 -11.60 -4.84 -37.04
N ILE A 141 -12.73 -5.55 -37.10
CA ILE A 141 -14.04 -4.95 -37.39
C ILE A 141 -14.40 -3.91 -36.31
N VAL A 142 -14.28 -4.28 -35.03
CA VAL A 142 -14.55 -3.37 -33.90
C VAL A 142 -13.61 -2.15 -33.93
N GLU A 143 -12.32 -2.34 -34.21
CA GLU A 143 -11.35 -1.24 -34.35
C GLU A 143 -11.75 -0.23 -35.44
N LEU A 144 -12.14 -0.71 -36.63
CA LEU A 144 -12.50 0.13 -37.77
C LEU A 144 -13.80 0.92 -37.53
N GLU A 145 -14.82 0.30 -36.94
CA GLU A 145 -16.09 0.98 -36.64
C GLU A 145 -15.94 1.96 -35.46
N ASN A 146 -15.17 1.62 -34.42
CA ASN A 146 -14.84 2.56 -33.34
C ASN A 146 -14.10 3.80 -33.89
N PHE A 147 -13.17 3.62 -34.83
CA PHE A 147 -12.46 4.71 -35.49
C PHE A 147 -13.40 5.60 -36.32
N LYS A 148 -14.36 5.00 -37.04
CA LYS A 148 -15.39 5.71 -37.80
C LYS A 148 -16.28 6.56 -36.87
N LEU A 149 -16.70 6.01 -35.73
CA LEU A 149 -17.46 6.78 -34.73
C LEU A 149 -16.67 7.95 -34.16
N HIS A 150 -15.39 7.75 -33.86
CA HIS A 150 -14.52 8.82 -33.34
C HIS A 150 -14.34 9.98 -34.34
N ILE A 151 -14.25 9.68 -35.65
CA ILE A 151 -14.22 10.72 -36.69
C ILE A 151 -15.56 11.44 -36.79
N ALA A 152 -16.68 10.72 -36.70
CA ALA A 152 -18.01 11.31 -36.77
C ALA A 152 -18.28 12.26 -35.58
N SER A 153 -17.90 11.87 -34.37
CA SER A 153 -18.09 12.70 -33.16
C SER A 153 -17.26 14.00 -33.16
N ASN A 154 -16.10 14.02 -33.84
CA ASN A 154 -15.24 15.21 -33.88
C ASN A 154 -15.65 16.23 -34.96
N LYS A 155 -16.49 15.87 -35.93
CA LYS A 155 -16.88 16.77 -37.02
C LYS A 155 -18.17 17.55 -36.76
N PHE A 156 -19.07 17.06 -35.88
CA PHE A 156 -20.34 17.73 -35.53
C PHE A 156 -20.76 17.41 -34.09
N PRO A 157 -20.56 18.33 -33.11
CA PRO A 157 -20.92 18.08 -31.71
C PRO A 157 -22.41 18.35 -31.39
N SER A 158 -23.13 19.04 -32.27
CA SER A 158 -24.50 19.48 -32.02
C SER A 158 -25.46 18.84 -33.02
N ILE A 159 -26.45 18.10 -32.49
CA ILE A 159 -27.44 17.29 -33.20
C ILE A 159 -26.82 15.97 -33.65
N ILE A 160 -27.05 14.90 -32.89
CA ILE A 160 -27.19 13.53 -33.38
C ILE A 160 -27.50 12.59 -32.18
N ASP A 161 -28.79 12.33 -31.97
CA ASP A 161 -29.31 11.09 -31.37
C ASP A 161 -29.31 10.00 -32.46
N THR A 162 -28.16 9.76 -33.12
CA THR A 162 -28.05 8.61 -34.04
C THR A 162 -27.80 7.40 -33.17
N LYS A 163 -28.87 6.65 -32.93
CA LYS A 163 -28.74 5.20 -32.80
C LYS A 163 -27.74 4.73 -33.87
N PRO A 164 -26.74 3.90 -33.50
CA PRO A 164 -25.81 3.37 -34.48
C PRO A 164 -26.64 2.73 -35.60
N ASN A 165 -26.37 3.13 -36.84
CA ASN A 165 -27.02 2.55 -38.01
C ASN A 165 -26.48 1.12 -38.12
N ILE A 166 -27.14 0.17 -37.44
CA ILE A 166 -26.79 -1.25 -37.46
C ILE A 166 -26.97 -1.71 -38.90
N ASP A 167 -25.85 -1.93 -39.58
CA ASP A 167 -25.82 -2.44 -40.95
C ASP A 167 -26.29 -3.90 -40.90
N TYR A 168 -27.61 -4.12 -41.04
CA TYR A 168 -28.26 -5.44 -40.88
C TYR A 168 -27.68 -6.54 -41.78
N THR A 169 -26.95 -6.16 -42.83
CA THR A 169 -26.24 -7.08 -43.74
C THR A 169 -25.02 -7.74 -43.11
N LYS A 170 -24.43 -7.15 -42.06
CA LYS A 170 -23.22 -7.64 -41.39
C LYS A 170 -23.49 -8.62 -40.26
N THR A 171 -24.70 -8.61 -39.70
CA THR A 171 -25.10 -9.40 -38.52
C THR A 171 -24.92 -10.93 -38.71
N PRO A 172 -25.29 -11.55 -39.84
CA PRO A 172 -25.18 -13.00 -40.01
C PRO A 172 -23.73 -13.51 -40.02
N ILE A 173 -22.82 -12.72 -40.61
CA ILE A 173 -21.38 -13.05 -40.66
C ILE A 173 -20.79 -12.96 -39.24
N LEU A 174 -21.14 -11.91 -38.49
CA LEU A 174 -20.71 -11.74 -37.10
C LEU A 174 -21.26 -12.87 -36.20
N GLU A 175 -22.52 -13.26 -36.38
CA GLU A 175 -23.12 -14.40 -35.66
C GLU A 175 -22.41 -15.71 -35.97
N LYS A 176 -22.11 -15.99 -37.25
CA LYS A 176 -21.40 -17.20 -37.65
C LYS A 176 -19.97 -17.23 -37.10
N LEU A 177 -19.24 -16.11 -37.11
CA LEU A 177 -17.91 -16.01 -36.49
C LEU A 177 -17.96 -16.23 -34.97
N LEU A 178 -18.95 -15.67 -34.28
CA LEU A 178 -19.15 -15.90 -32.85
C LEU A 178 -19.48 -17.36 -32.54
N GLU A 179 -20.30 -18.01 -33.37
CA GLU A 179 -20.59 -19.44 -33.21
C GLU A 179 -19.36 -20.32 -33.42
N ILE A 180 -18.52 -20.03 -34.42
CA ILE A 180 -17.27 -20.76 -34.69
C ILE A 180 -16.37 -20.71 -33.46
N ILE A 181 -16.22 -19.53 -32.85
CA ILE A 181 -15.37 -19.36 -31.67
C ILE A 181 -15.97 -20.06 -30.44
N MET A 182 -17.29 -19.95 -30.23
CA MET A 182 -17.97 -20.55 -29.08
C MET A 182 -17.90 -22.08 -29.11
N LYS A 183 -18.08 -22.69 -30.29
CA LYS A 183 -17.99 -24.14 -30.51
C LYS A 183 -16.55 -24.66 -30.60
N GLY A 184 -15.58 -23.79 -30.88
CA GLY A 184 -14.17 -24.17 -31.01
C GLY A 184 -13.51 -24.54 -29.68
N ASP A 185 -12.47 -25.38 -29.74
CA ASP A 185 -11.70 -25.80 -28.56
C ASP A 185 -10.70 -24.74 -28.05
N ASN A 186 -10.57 -23.61 -28.75
CA ASN A 186 -9.63 -22.57 -28.37
C ASN A 186 -10.18 -21.70 -27.23
N ASN A 187 -9.69 -21.97 -26.02
CA ASN A 187 -10.05 -21.26 -24.80
C ASN A 187 -9.68 -19.77 -24.82
N SER A 188 -8.51 -19.43 -25.39
CA SER A 188 -8.04 -18.05 -25.47
C SER A 188 -8.92 -17.21 -26.40
N ALA A 189 -9.40 -17.81 -27.50
CA ALA A 189 -10.29 -17.15 -28.44
C ALA A 189 -11.62 -16.76 -27.78
N VAL A 190 -12.18 -17.61 -26.91
CA VAL A 190 -13.44 -17.32 -26.20
C VAL A 190 -13.28 -16.19 -25.19
N VAL A 191 -12.17 -16.17 -24.43
CA VAL A 191 -11.84 -15.05 -23.55
C VAL A 191 -11.61 -13.77 -24.36
N GLY A 192 -10.98 -13.90 -25.54
CA GLY A 192 -10.80 -12.80 -26.49
C GLY A 192 -12.11 -12.15 -26.91
N ILE A 193 -13.20 -12.92 -27.12
CA ILE A 193 -14.51 -12.32 -27.38
C ILE A 193 -14.97 -11.47 -26.18
N LEU A 194 -14.84 -11.97 -24.95
CA LEU A 194 -15.25 -11.22 -23.77
C LEU A 194 -14.47 -9.90 -23.63
N GLU A 195 -13.18 -9.91 -23.95
CA GLU A 195 -12.36 -8.70 -24.01
C GLU A 195 -12.85 -7.72 -25.09
N LEU A 196 -13.18 -8.21 -26.28
CA LEU A 196 -13.69 -7.37 -27.38
C LEU A 196 -14.98 -6.65 -27.01
N ILE A 197 -15.87 -7.32 -26.28
CA ILE A 197 -17.09 -6.70 -25.77
C ILE A 197 -16.77 -5.47 -24.91
N SER A 198 -15.72 -5.53 -24.09
CA SER A 198 -15.34 -4.40 -23.24
C SER A 198 -14.78 -3.19 -24.02
N ILE A 199 -14.38 -3.40 -25.28
CA ILE A 199 -13.75 -2.39 -26.16
C ILE A 199 -14.73 -1.86 -27.23
N ASP A 200 -15.79 -2.61 -27.56
CA ASP A 200 -16.78 -2.26 -28.59
C ASP A 200 -17.71 -1.11 -28.15
N ARG A 201 -17.23 0.13 -28.29
CA ARG A 201 -18.02 1.36 -28.04
C ARG A 201 -19.09 1.57 -29.10
N ALA A 202 -18.83 1.08 -30.31
CA ALA A 202 -19.71 1.21 -31.46
C ALA A 202 -20.93 0.29 -31.41
N ARG A 203 -20.94 -0.70 -30.50
CA ARG A 203 -21.99 -1.71 -30.35
C ARG A 203 -22.25 -2.45 -31.66
N VAL A 204 -21.16 -2.80 -32.34
CA VAL A 204 -21.18 -3.52 -33.62
C VAL A 204 -21.56 -4.97 -33.41
N LEU A 205 -21.09 -5.57 -32.31
CA LEU A 205 -21.40 -6.94 -31.97
C LEU A 205 -22.82 -7.05 -31.41
N PRO A 206 -23.57 -8.13 -31.71
CA PRO A 206 -24.93 -8.38 -31.19
C PRO A 206 -24.90 -8.77 -29.70
N PHE A 207 -24.45 -7.83 -28.87
CA PHE A 207 -24.07 -8.03 -27.48
C PHE A 207 -25.21 -8.54 -26.60
N GLU A 208 -26.42 -7.99 -26.72
CA GLU A 208 -27.57 -8.36 -25.89
C GLU A 208 -27.93 -9.85 -26.01
N ILE A 209 -27.66 -10.45 -27.18
CA ILE A 209 -27.99 -11.85 -27.47
C ILE A 209 -26.88 -12.80 -27.01
N PHE A 210 -25.62 -12.39 -27.15
CA PHE A 210 -24.47 -13.27 -26.93
C PHE A 210 -23.77 -13.09 -25.59
N LYS A 211 -23.95 -11.97 -24.88
CA LYS A 211 -23.30 -11.72 -23.58
C LYS A 211 -23.52 -12.86 -22.59
N ASN A 212 -24.77 -13.30 -22.44
CA ASN A 212 -25.12 -14.36 -21.50
C ASN A 212 -24.55 -15.71 -21.96
N LYS A 213 -24.63 -16.01 -23.27
CA LYS A 213 -24.05 -17.24 -23.84
C LYS A 213 -22.53 -17.30 -23.61
N ILE A 214 -21.80 -16.23 -23.89
CA ILE A 214 -20.34 -16.14 -23.70
C ILE A 214 -20.00 -16.26 -22.21
N SER A 215 -20.77 -15.58 -21.34
CA SER A 215 -20.58 -15.66 -19.90
C SER A 215 -20.75 -17.09 -19.38
N GLU A 216 -21.83 -17.76 -19.78
CA GLU A 216 -22.12 -19.14 -19.39
C GLU A 216 -21.06 -20.11 -19.90
N GLU A 217 -20.58 -19.89 -21.12
CA GLU A 217 -19.57 -20.74 -21.73
C GLU A 217 -18.20 -20.59 -21.04
N ILE A 218 -17.82 -19.37 -20.66
CA ILE A 218 -16.61 -19.14 -19.85
C ILE A 218 -16.75 -19.84 -18.50
N LEU A 219 -17.91 -19.74 -17.84
CA LEU A 219 -18.17 -20.47 -16.59
C LEU A 219 -18.14 -21.99 -16.80
N CYS A 220 -18.64 -22.51 -17.93
CA CYS A 220 -18.53 -23.93 -18.31
C CYS A 220 -17.05 -24.34 -18.38
N ARG A 221 -16.25 -23.63 -19.18
CA ARG A 221 -14.82 -23.93 -19.36
C ARG A 221 -14.01 -23.82 -18.05
N VAL A 222 -14.41 -22.96 -17.12
CA VAL A 222 -13.82 -22.88 -15.77
C VAL A 222 -14.16 -24.14 -14.97
N THR A 223 -15.43 -24.54 -14.92
CA THR A 223 -15.85 -25.75 -14.21
C THR A 223 -15.28 -27.04 -14.81
N GLU A 224 -14.97 -27.03 -16.11
CA GLU A 224 -14.29 -28.12 -16.82
C GLU A 224 -12.76 -28.06 -16.71
N ASN A 225 -12.22 -27.08 -15.97
CA ASN A 225 -10.78 -26.87 -15.76
C ASN A 225 -9.96 -26.63 -17.05
N LYS A 226 -10.60 -26.10 -18.11
CA LYS A 226 -10.00 -25.90 -19.44
C LYS A 226 -9.18 -24.60 -19.54
N LEU A 227 -9.61 -23.51 -18.89
CA LEU A 227 -8.94 -22.19 -18.98
C LEU A 227 -7.61 -22.16 -18.21
N ASN A 228 -6.53 -21.66 -18.81
CA ASN A 228 -5.25 -21.50 -18.11
C ASN A 228 -5.27 -20.27 -17.16
N ILE A 229 -4.20 -20.05 -16.38
CA ILE A 229 -4.14 -18.92 -15.42
C ILE A 229 -4.21 -17.55 -16.11
N ASP A 230 -3.58 -17.40 -17.28
CA ASP A 230 -3.59 -16.15 -18.05
C ASP A 230 -5.01 -15.86 -18.58
N ASP A 231 -5.67 -16.85 -19.17
CA ASP A 231 -7.06 -16.82 -19.64
C ASP A 231 -8.01 -16.44 -18.49
N LEU A 232 -7.81 -17.03 -17.30
CA LEU A 232 -8.60 -16.70 -16.11
C LEU A 232 -8.40 -15.24 -15.67
N CYS A 233 -7.15 -14.75 -15.65
CA CYS A 233 -6.86 -13.37 -15.29
C CYS A 233 -7.47 -12.38 -16.28
N ARG A 234 -7.35 -12.67 -17.58
CA ARG A 234 -7.93 -11.88 -18.68
C ARG A 234 -9.46 -11.87 -18.60
N ALA A 235 -10.08 -13.01 -18.33
CA ALA A 235 -11.53 -13.09 -18.14
C ALA A 235 -12.02 -12.27 -16.94
N ILE A 236 -11.29 -12.28 -15.81
CA ILE A 236 -11.62 -11.47 -14.62
C ILE A 236 -11.55 -9.97 -14.95
N ASP A 237 -10.51 -9.53 -15.65
CA ASP A 237 -10.37 -8.14 -16.10
C ASP A 237 -11.50 -7.72 -17.03
N ALA A 238 -11.82 -8.55 -18.02
CA ALA A 238 -12.92 -8.29 -18.96
C ALA A 238 -14.29 -8.23 -18.26
N PHE A 239 -14.61 -9.19 -17.37
CA PHE A 239 -15.86 -9.12 -16.60
C PHE A 239 -15.93 -7.89 -15.69
N SER A 240 -14.81 -7.48 -15.10
CA SER A 240 -14.78 -6.27 -14.28
C SER A 240 -15.04 -5.01 -15.11
N LYS A 241 -14.47 -4.91 -16.32
CA LYS A 241 -14.75 -3.80 -17.26
C LYS A 241 -16.22 -3.74 -17.69
N LEU A 242 -16.88 -4.91 -17.75
CA LEU A 242 -18.31 -5.04 -18.04
C LEU A 242 -19.23 -4.81 -16.83
N ASN A 243 -18.69 -4.38 -15.69
CA ASN A 243 -19.39 -4.23 -14.41
C ASN A 243 -20.01 -5.54 -13.89
N GLU A 244 -19.56 -6.71 -14.35
CA GLU A 244 -20.03 -8.04 -13.91
C GLU A 244 -19.19 -8.60 -12.76
N VAL A 245 -19.06 -7.81 -11.70
CA VAL A 245 -18.18 -8.11 -10.56
C VAL A 245 -18.49 -9.46 -9.91
N LYS A 246 -19.77 -9.89 -9.90
CA LYS A 246 -20.16 -11.21 -9.34
C LYS A 246 -19.56 -12.37 -10.12
N LYS A 247 -19.57 -12.30 -11.46
CA LYS A 247 -19.02 -13.34 -12.33
C LYS A 247 -17.50 -13.32 -12.29
N ALA A 248 -16.88 -12.13 -12.30
CA ALA A 248 -15.45 -11.97 -12.07
C ALA A 248 -15.02 -12.63 -10.75
N ASP A 249 -15.77 -12.38 -9.67
CA ASP A 249 -15.49 -12.95 -8.36
C ASP A 249 -15.60 -14.46 -8.33
N GLN A 250 -16.51 -15.07 -9.11
CA GLN A 250 -16.73 -16.52 -9.20
C GLN A 250 -15.55 -17.28 -9.85
N LEU A 251 -14.76 -16.62 -10.70
CA LEU A 251 -13.63 -17.24 -11.39
C LEU A 251 -12.45 -17.61 -10.47
N TRP A 252 -12.47 -17.18 -9.22
CA TRP A 252 -11.45 -17.52 -8.22
C TRP A 252 -11.24 -19.03 -8.04
N ILE A 253 -12.28 -19.85 -8.26
CA ILE A 253 -12.22 -21.31 -8.15
C ILE A 253 -11.25 -21.88 -9.17
N GLY A 254 -11.31 -21.42 -10.43
CA GLY A 254 -10.39 -21.87 -11.47
C GLY A 254 -8.93 -21.56 -11.15
N ILE A 255 -8.67 -20.43 -10.50
CA ILE A 255 -7.32 -20.06 -10.05
C ILE A 255 -6.86 -20.98 -8.91
N MET A 256 -7.76 -21.32 -7.98
CA MET A 256 -7.45 -22.22 -6.87
C MET A 256 -7.19 -23.66 -7.35
N ASP A 257 -7.98 -24.16 -8.28
CA ASP A 257 -7.80 -25.50 -8.87
C ASP A 257 -6.49 -25.61 -9.65
N LYS A 258 -6.04 -24.51 -10.27
CA LYS A 258 -4.74 -24.40 -10.95
C LYS A 258 -3.64 -23.81 -10.09
N SER A 259 -3.77 -23.85 -8.76
CA SER A 259 -2.78 -23.28 -7.83
C SER A 259 -1.36 -23.82 -8.03
N ASP A 260 -1.21 -25.08 -8.43
CA ASP A 260 0.10 -25.70 -8.71
C ASP A 260 0.76 -25.19 -10.00
N GLN A 261 0.00 -24.58 -10.91
CA GLN A 261 0.50 -24.02 -12.18
C GLN A 261 0.98 -22.56 -12.02
N ILE A 262 0.84 -21.97 -10.83
CA ILE A 262 1.34 -20.62 -10.54
C ILE A 262 2.87 -20.67 -10.46
N ASN A 263 3.53 -19.91 -11.33
CA ASN A 263 4.97 -19.85 -11.51
C ASN A 263 5.47 -18.40 -11.62
N GLU A 264 6.77 -18.24 -11.85
CA GLU A 264 7.44 -16.94 -12.00
C GLU A 264 6.86 -16.03 -13.09
N LYS A 265 6.24 -16.59 -14.14
CA LYS A 265 5.71 -15.82 -15.29
C LYS A 265 4.30 -15.29 -15.05
N ASN A 266 3.47 -16.00 -14.29
CA ASN A 266 2.04 -15.68 -14.12
C ASN A 266 1.68 -15.13 -12.73
N VAL A 267 2.55 -15.25 -11.72
CA VAL A 267 2.24 -14.81 -10.34
C VAL A 267 1.85 -13.33 -10.26
N ILE A 268 2.50 -12.48 -11.06
CA ILE A 268 2.22 -11.04 -11.08
C ILE A 268 0.89 -10.72 -11.76
N GLN A 269 0.49 -11.49 -12.78
CA GLN A 269 -0.84 -11.38 -13.37
C GLN A 269 -1.94 -11.69 -12.35
N VAL A 270 -1.72 -12.72 -11.52
CA VAL A 270 -2.64 -13.06 -10.42
C VAL A 270 -2.65 -11.97 -9.34
N PHE A 271 -1.54 -11.28 -9.10
CA PHE A 271 -1.51 -10.09 -8.23
C PHE A 271 -2.36 -8.95 -8.79
N ARG A 272 -2.25 -8.67 -10.10
CA ARG A 272 -2.98 -7.58 -10.75
C ARG A 272 -4.49 -7.73 -10.60
N ILE A 273 -5.03 -8.94 -10.69
CA ILE A 273 -6.48 -9.12 -10.56
C ILE A 273 -7.02 -8.92 -9.12
N LEU A 274 -6.18 -8.84 -8.09
CA LEU A 274 -6.64 -8.75 -6.70
C LEU A 274 -7.54 -7.53 -6.43
N TYR A 275 -7.29 -6.40 -7.07
CA TYR A 275 -8.12 -5.20 -6.89
C TYR A 275 -9.50 -5.32 -7.55
N LEU A 276 -9.63 -6.20 -8.56
CA LEU A 276 -10.88 -6.50 -9.24
C LEU A 276 -11.78 -7.42 -8.41
N LEU A 277 -11.19 -8.28 -7.58
CA LEU A 277 -11.90 -9.22 -6.73
C LEU A 277 -12.42 -8.56 -5.44
N LYS A 278 -13.64 -8.92 -5.01
CA LYS A 278 -14.26 -8.45 -3.76
C LYS A 278 -14.32 -9.55 -2.70
N LYS A 279 -15.21 -10.53 -2.85
CA LYS A 279 -15.43 -11.58 -1.82
C LYS A 279 -14.27 -12.58 -1.77
N SER A 280 -13.71 -12.96 -2.92
CA SER A 280 -12.66 -13.97 -3.04
C SER A 280 -11.24 -13.45 -2.84
N ARG A 281 -11.04 -12.12 -2.77
CA ARG A 281 -9.71 -11.47 -2.67
C ARG A 281 -8.81 -12.05 -1.58
N LYS A 282 -9.31 -12.17 -0.34
CA LYS A 282 -8.53 -12.69 0.80
C LYS A 282 -8.09 -14.15 0.56
N THR A 283 -8.86 -14.94 -0.17
CA THR A 283 -8.53 -16.34 -0.48
C THR A 283 -7.38 -16.42 -1.50
N ILE A 284 -7.48 -15.63 -2.57
CA ILE A 284 -6.39 -15.50 -3.56
C ILE A 284 -5.13 -14.88 -2.94
N MET A 285 -5.29 -13.93 -2.01
CA MET A 285 -4.16 -13.36 -1.27
C MET A 285 -3.38 -14.43 -0.50
N LYS A 286 -4.06 -15.35 0.19
CA LYS A 286 -3.41 -16.47 0.89
C LYS A 286 -2.72 -17.46 -0.05
N LEU A 287 -3.27 -17.66 -1.25
CA LEU A 287 -2.62 -18.45 -2.29
C LEU A 287 -1.31 -17.78 -2.73
N LEU A 288 -1.34 -16.47 -2.96
CA LEU A 288 -0.16 -15.67 -3.35
C LEU A 288 0.91 -15.63 -2.25
N GLU A 289 0.50 -15.56 -0.98
CA GLU A 289 1.42 -15.67 0.16
C GLU A 289 2.20 -16.99 0.18
N ARG A 290 1.60 -18.09 -0.32
CA ARG A 290 2.25 -19.40 -0.41
C ARG A 290 3.14 -19.49 -1.65
N SER A 291 2.69 -19.01 -2.80
CA SER A 291 3.45 -19.06 -4.04
C SER A 291 4.69 -18.16 -3.99
N LEU A 292 4.58 -16.94 -3.43
CA LEU A 292 5.70 -16.01 -3.31
C LEU A 292 6.85 -16.57 -2.47
N LYS A 293 6.58 -17.40 -1.46
CA LYS A 293 7.64 -18.07 -0.69
C LYS A 293 8.55 -18.93 -1.58
N ARG A 294 8.02 -19.47 -2.68
CA ARG A 294 8.76 -20.33 -3.62
C ARG A 294 9.50 -19.52 -4.68
N PHE A 295 8.92 -18.42 -5.17
CA PHE A 295 9.44 -17.73 -6.37
C PHE A 295 9.94 -16.30 -6.13
N TRP A 296 10.05 -15.85 -4.87
CA TRP A 296 10.45 -14.46 -4.58
C TRP A 296 11.77 -14.06 -5.25
N HIS A 297 12.74 -14.98 -5.39
CA HIS A 297 14.06 -14.72 -5.98
C HIS A 297 14.03 -14.48 -7.50
N HIS A 298 12.95 -14.89 -8.19
CA HIS A 298 12.77 -14.65 -9.62
C HIS A 298 12.06 -13.33 -9.93
N LEU A 299 11.60 -12.60 -8.90
CA LEU A 299 10.94 -11.31 -9.08
C LEU A 299 11.92 -10.24 -9.57
N SER A 300 11.48 -9.41 -10.50
CA SER A 300 12.18 -8.20 -10.94
C SER A 300 11.82 -6.97 -10.09
N THR A 301 12.50 -5.84 -10.34
CA THR A 301 12.14 -4.57 -9.69
C THR A 301 10.73 -4.10 -10.06
N ASP A 302 10.32 -4.31 -11.30
CA ASP A 302 9.03 -3.84 -11.81
C ASP A 302 7.89 -4.66 -11.21
N ASP A 303 8.11 -5.97 -11.05
CA ASP A 303 7.19 -6.86 -10.35
C ASP A 303 6.93 -6.41 -8.91
N LEU A 304 7.96 -5.95 -8.20
CA LEU A 304 7.81 -5.44 -6.84
C LEU A 304 7.02 -4.13 -6.77
N ILE A 305 7.26 -3.20 -7.71
CA ILE A 305 6.50 -1.95 -7.77
C ILE A 305 5.02 -2.25 -8.02
N GLU A 306 4.73 -3.14 -8.96
CA GLU A 306 3.37 -3.61 -9.26
C GLU A 306 2.71 -4.28 -8.06
N MET A 307 3.44 -5.14 -7.33
CA MET A 307 2.94 -5.76 -6.10
C MET A 307 2.62 -4.73 -5.03
N LEU A 308 3.51 -3.76 -4.78
CA LEU A 308 3.24 -2.70 -3.80
C LEU A 308 2.06 -1.82 -4.21
N TYR A 309 1.96 -1.47 -5.49
CA TYR A 309 0.86 -0.71 -6.05
C TYR A 309 -0.50 -1.42 -5.85
N THR A 310 -0.56 -2.71 -6.17
CA THR A 310 -1.77 -3.53 -6.01
C THR A 310 -2.17 -3.72 -4.54
N LEU A 311 -1.20 -3.89 -3.63
CA LEU A 311 -1.45 -3.92 -2.18
C LEU A 311 -2.04 -2.60 -1.67
N ARG A 312 -1.53 -1.46 -2.15
CA ARG A 312 -2.07 -0.14 -1.82
C ARG A 312 -3.51 0.02 -2.29
N LEU A 313 -3.80 -0.31 -3.55
CA LEU A 313 -5.16 -0.23 -4.11
C LEU A 313 -6.16 -1.10 -3.34
N THR A 314 -5.74 -2.31 -2.96
CA THR A 314 -6.60 -3.26 -2.23
C THR A 314 -6.73 -2.95 -0.74
N LYS A 315 -5.92 -2.02 -0.21
CA LYS A 315 -5.74 -1.74 1.23
C LYS A 315 -5.51 -3.02 2.04
N CYS A 316 -4.83 -3.99 1.44
CA CYS A 316 -4.56 -5.28 2.05
C CYS A 316 -3.18 -5.28 2.71
N ASN A 317 -3.13 -5.60 4.00
CA ASN A 317 -1.90 -5.65 4.78
C ASN A 317 -1.51 -7.10 5.05
N SER A 318 -0.83 -7.74 4.09
CA SER A 318 -0.22 -9.06 4.31
C SER A 318 1.19 -8.91 4.85
N ILE A 319 1.37 -9.26 6.13
CA ILE A 319 2.68 -9.27 6.78
C ILE A 319 3.65 -10.22 6.06
N ILE A 320 3.15 -11.34 5.51
CA ILE A 320 3.98 -12.34 4.82
C ILE A 320 4.53 -11.77 3.51
N ILE A 321 3.69 -11.10 2.72
CA ILE A 321 4.12 -10.49 1.47
C ILE A 321 5.11 -9.36 1.76
N PHE A 322 4.79 -8.46 2.69
CA PHE A 322 5.70 -7.37 3.05
C PHE A 322 7.05 -7.85 3.60
N LYS A 323 7.09 -8.93 4.39
CA LYS A 323 8.35 -9.58 4.79
C LYS A 323 9.13 -10.16 3.61
N THR A 324 8.43 -10.71 2.61
CA THR A 324 9.05 -11.23 1.39
C THR A 324 9.63 -10.09 0.55
N ILE A 325 8.91 -8.98 0.43
CA ILE A 325 9.38 -7.74 -0.22
C ILE A 325 10.60 -7.19 0.52
N SER A 326 10.56 -7.07 1.85
CA SER A 326 11.71 -6.66 2.67
C SER A 326 12.93 -7.55 2.41
N ARG A 327 12.74 -8.87 2.40
CA ARG A 327 13.81 -9.83 2.09
C ARG A 327 14.39 -9.61 0.69
N TRP A 328 13.56 -9.42 -0.33
CA TRP A 328 14.01 -9.17 -1.69
C TRP A 328 14.79 -7.87 -1.83
N ILE A 329 14.29 -6.77 -1.24
CA ILE A 329 14.98 -5.48 -1.25
C ILE A 329 16.34 -5.65 -0.61
N ASN A 330 16.40 -6.32 0.55
CA ASN A 330 17.65 -6.55 1.26
C ASN A 330 18.65 -7.40 0.45
N THR A 331 18.22 -8.30 -0.45
CA THR A 331 19.15 -9.05 -1.32
C THR A 331 19.59 -8.25 -2.54
N ASN A 332 18.68 -7.51 -3.17
CA ASN A 332 18.90 -6.92 -4.50
C ASN A 332 19.19 -5.42 -4.50
N ILE A 333 19.23 -4.75 -3.35
CA ILE A 333 19.41 -3.29 -3.31
C ILE A 333 20.68 -2.78 -4.02
N HIS A 334 21.71 -3.62 -4.15
CA HIS A 334 22.96 -3.27 -4.82
C HIS A 334 22.85 -3.17 -6.34
N THR A 335 21.87 -3.85 -6.97
CA THR A 335 21.64 -3.80 -8.43
C THR A 335 20.56 -2.80 -8.83
N MET A 336 19.85 -2.21 -7.85
CA MET A 336 18.74 -1.31 -8.11
C MET A 336 19.19 0.07 -8.60
N SER A 337 18.45 0.62 -9.56
CA SER A 337 18.59 2.02 -9.97
C SER A 337 18.00 2.97 -8.93
N GLU A 338 18.46 4.23 -8.93
CA GLU A 338 17.92 5.27 -8.03
C GLU A 338 16.42 5.51 -8.24
N ASN A 339 15.96 5.50 -9.49
CA ASN A 339 14.54 5.69 -9.81
C ASN A 339 13.66 4.56 -9.26
N ASN A 340 14.09 3.31 -9.43
CA ASN A 340 13.33 2.16 -8.93
C ASN A 340 13.30 2.14 -7.40
N LEU A 341 14.43 2.47 -6.75
CA LEU A 341 14.47 2.58 -5.29
C LEU A 341 13.60 3.73 -4.78
N THR A 342 13.56 4.87 -5.48
CA THR A 342 12.67 6.00 -5.15
C THR A 342 11.20 5.56 -5.18
N SER A 343 10.77 4.89 -6.25
CA SER A 343 9.40 4.39 -6.37
C SER A 343 9.05 3.38 -5.27
N ILE A 344 9.97 2.46 -4.95
CA ILE A 344 9.75 1.45 -3.90
C ILE A 344 9.64 2.11 -2.51
N VAL A 345 10.54 3.03 -2.16
CA VAL A 345 10.47 3.71 -0.85
C VAL A 345 9.20 4.55 -0.73
N ASN A 346 8.79 5.25 -1.79
CA ASN A 346 7.51 5.97 -1.83
C ASN A 346 6.31 5.03 -1.64
N GLU A 347 6.28 3.87 -2.30
CA GLU A 347 5.19 2.90 -2.11
C GLU A 347 5.18 2.28 -0.70
N LEU A 348 6.35 2.04 -0.10
CA LEU A 348 6.47 1.60 1.30
C LEU A 348 5.98 2.68 2.28
N ASN A 349 6.34 3.95 2.03
CA ASN A 349 5.82 5.11 2.74
C ASN A 349 4.29 5.11 2.70
N ASN A 350 3.70 5.01 1.51
CA ASN A 350 2.24 5.02 1.33
C ASN A 350 1.55 3.80 1.95
N SER A 351 2.21 2.64 1.98
CA SER A 351 1.70 1.40 2.57
C SER A 351 1.82 1.35 4.11
N ASN A 352 2.40 2.37 4.74
CA ASN A 352 2.67 2.41 6.19
C ASN A 352 3.49 1.20 6.69
N TYR A 353 4.43 0.70 5.89
CA TYR A 353 5.23 -0.49 6.23
C TYR A 353 6.68 -0.15 6.59
N VAL A 354 7.10 -0.57 7.79
CA VAL A 354 8.48 -0.47 8.28
C VAL A 354 9.01 -1.83 8.73
N ASP A 355 10.26 -2.12 8.35
CA ASP A 355 10.94 -3.36 8.72
C ASP A 355 12.45 -3.16 8.83
N ILE A 356 13.09 -3.89 9.75
CA ILE A 356 14.54 -3.85 9.97
C ILE A 356 15.34 -4.26 8.73
N GLY A 357 14.82 -5.18 7.90
CA GLY A 357 15.45 -5.58 6.66
C GLY A 357 15.52 -4.41 5.67
N ILE A 358 14.47 -3.60 5.58
CA ILE A 358 14.42 -2.42 4.70
C ILE A 358 15.38 -1.35 5.20
N VAL A 359 15.35 -1.03 6.50
CA VAL A 359 16.25 -0.02 7.09
C VAL A 359 17.72 -0.40 6.85
N ARG A 360 18.09 -1.65 7.12
CA ARG A 360 19.45 -2.17 6.87
C ARG A 360 19.84 -2.18 5.40
N ALA A 361 18.88 -2.41 4.51
CA ALA A 361 19.13 -2.30 3.08
C ALA A 361 19.49 -0.86 2.72
N LEU A 362 18.66 0.11 3.12
CA LEU A 362 18.89 1.53 2.85
C LEU A 362 20.22 2.03 3.45
N GLU A 363 20.56 1.60 4.67
CA GLU A 363 21.86 1.88 5.29
C GLU A 363 23.03 1.41 4.42
N ARG A 364 22.98 0.16 3.94
CA ARG A 364 24.04 -0.39 3.07
C ARG A 364 24.10 0.32 1.71
N TYR A 365 22.96 0.69 1.16
CA TYR A 365 22.90 1.45 -0.10
C TYR A 365 23.60 2.81 0.05
N ILE A 366 23.25 3.56 1.10
CA ILE A 366 23.83 4.89 1.36
C ILE A 366 25.34 4.77 1.69
N LYS A 367 25.75 3.77 2.46
CA LYS A 367 27.17 3.49 2.71
C LYS A 367 27.95 3.23 1.42
N ALA A 368 27.40 2.41 0.54
CA ALA A 368 28.07 1.99 -0.67
C ALA A 368 28.14 3.09 -1.74
N LYS A 369 27.06 3.86 -1.92
CA LYS A 369 26.99 4.91 -2.94
C LYS A 369 27.58 6.23 -2.46
N HIS A 370 27.43 6.57 -1.18
CA HIS A 370 27.95 7.78 -0.57
C HIS A 370 27.65 9.05 -1.40
N SER A 371 28.67 9.70 -1.96
CA SER A 371 28.59 10.90 -2.80
C SER A 371 28.20 10.64 -4.25
N MET A 372 27.99 9.38 -4.66
CA MET A 372 27.51 9.04 -6.01
C MET A 372 25.99 9.13 -6.16
N ILE A 373 25.25 9.34 -5.06
CA ILE A 373 23.81 9.52 -5.13
C ILE A 373 23.52 10.86 -5.78
N ASN A 374 22.89 10.86 -6.95
CA ASN A 374 22.61 12.08 -7.71
C ASN A 374 21.15 12.54 -7.59
N SER A 375 20.21 11.62 -7.34
CA SER A 375 18.79 11.93 -7.26
C SER A 375 18.41 12.57 -5.90
N PRO A 376 17.98 13.85 -5.87
CA PRO A 376 17.46 14.46 -4.65
C PRO A 376 16.15 13.81 -4.21
N LEU A 377 15.34 13.32 -5.16
CA LEU A 377 14.07 12.66 -4.87
C LEU A 377 14.27 11.37 -4.07
N LEU A 378 15.30 10.59 -4.39
CA LEU A 378 15.62 9.38 -3.64
C LEU A 378 15.94 9.70 -2.18
N MET A 379 16.81 10.68 -1.96
CA MET A 379 17.20 11.06 -0.60
C MET A 379 16.00 11.63 0.18
N VAL A 380 15.15 12.42 -0.48
CA VAL A 380 13.90 12.92 0.11
C VAL A 380 12.98 11.77 0.53
N GLU A 381 12.75 10.77 -0.33
CA GLU A 381 11.90 9.62 0.02
C GLU A 381 12.46 8.80 1.18
N ILE A 382 13.78 8.60 1.24
CA ILE A 382 14.45 7.92 2.36
C ILE A 382 14.30 8.73 3.66
N MET A 383 14.49 10.05 3.60
CA MET A 383 14.36 10.93 4.77
C MET A 383 12.91 11.05 5.24
N ASN A 384 11.94 11.06 4.30
CA ASN A 384 10.52 10.96 4.60
C ASN A 384 10.14 9.62 5.24
N TYR A 385 10.75 8.52 4.79
CA TYR A 385 10.60 7.21 5.42
C TYR A 385 11.11 7.22 6.86
N CYS A 386 12.27 7.83 7.10
CA CYS A 386 12.81 7.99 8.45
C CYS A 386 11.87 8.82 9.33
N SER A 387 11.41 9.96 8.82
CA SER A 387 10.48 10.86 9.50
C SER A 387 9.16 10.17 9.88
N LYS A 388 8.57 9.43 8.94
CA LYS A 388 7.24 8.82 9.11
C LYS A 388 7.24 7.69 10.14
N PHE A 389 8.28 6.87 10.14
CA PHE A 389 8.38 5.69 11.01
C PHE A 389 9.29 5.91 12.22
N ASN A 390 9.69 7.15 12.46
CA ASN A 390 10.66 7.55 13.47
C ASN A 390 12.01 6.77 13.41
N VAL A 391 12.44 6.36 12.22
CA VAL A 391 13.71 5.62 12.05
C VAL A 391 14.88 6.57 12.17
N ARG A 392 15.67 6.39 13.22
CA ARG A 392 16.89 7.16 13.49
C ARG A 392 18.11 6.28 13.22
N SER A 393 18.53 6.23 11.96
CA SER A 393 19.74 5.50 11.56
C SER A 393 20.92 6.45 11.37
N GLU A 394 22.01 6.21 12.08
CA GLU A 394 23.23 7.03 11.98
C GLU A 394 23.75 7.11 10.54
N ASP A 395 23.77 5.97 9.83
CA ASP A 395 24.33 5.88 8.49
C ASP A 395 23.51 6.65 7.45
N ILE A 396 22.18 6.59 7.58
CA ILE A 396 21.27 7.33 6.70
C ILE A 396 21.43 8.83 6.93
N PHE A 397 21.46 9.26 8.21
CA PHE A 397 21.54 10.68 8.56
C PHE A 397 22.90 11.28 8.24
N GLU A 398 24.01 10.57 8.47
CA GLU A 398 25.35 11.04 8.04
C GLU A 398 25.44 11.10 6.51
N GLY A 399 24.86 10.13 5.80
CA GLY A 399 24.76 10.17 4.34
C GLY A 399 23.99 11.40 3.83
N CYS A 400 22.84 11.67 4.42
CA CYS A 400 22.03 12.86 4.10
C CYS A 400 22.75 14.16 4.46
N ALA A 401 23.45 14.24 5.60
CA ALA A 401 24.21 15.42 6.00
C ALA A 401 25.30 15.76 4.97
N LYS A 402 26.05 14.76 4.52
CA LYS A 402 27.05 14.91 3.45
C LYS A 402 26.42 15.30 2.11
N TYR A 403 25.27 14.71 1.77
CA TYR A 403 24.51 15.07 0.57
C TYR A 403 24.09 16.55 0.59
N ILE A 404 23.59 17.07 1.72
CA ILE A 404 23.24 18.48 1.88
C ILE A 404 24.49 19.38 1.74
N ILE A 405 25.63 19.00 2.33
CA ILE A 405 26.89 19.75 2.21
C ILE A 405 27.30 19.88 0.74
N GLN A 406 27.26 18.76 0.00
CA GLN A 406 27.70 18.70 -1.40
C GLN A 406 26.70 19.34 -2.38
N TYR A 407 25.43 18.97 -2.29
CA TYR A 407 24.41 19.30 -3.30
C TYR A 407 23.34 20.28 -2.83
N GLY A 408 23.37 20.72 -1.58
CA GLY A 408 22.30 21.54 -0.98
C GLY A 408 22.03 22.88 -1.68
N SER A 409 22.96 23.38 -2.50
CA SER A 409 22.74 24.60 -3.30
C SER A 409 21.97 24.37 -4.61
N ASN A 410 21.81 23.11 -5.03
CA ASN A 410 21.22 22.71 -6.31
C ASN A 410 19.83 22.08 -6.15
N ILE A 411 19.35 21.91 -4.92
CA ILE A 411 18.04 21.32 -4.62
C ILE A 411 16.99 22.40 -4.40
N THR A 412 15.72 22.05 -4.56
CA THR A 412 14.63 23.02 -4.35
C THR A 412 14.37 23.28 -2.86
N PRO A 413 13.77 24.42 -2.49
CA PRO A 413 13.41 24.72 -1.10
C PRO A 413 12.57 23.61 -0.43
N SER A 414 11.57 23.06 -1.13
CA SER A 414 10.77 21.95 -0.61
C SER A 414 11.59 20.70 -0.35
N GLN A 415 12.50 20.33 -1.28
CA GLN A 415 13.38 19.18 -1.09
C GLN A 415 14.32 19.39 0.10
N PHE A 416 14.91 20.59 0.24
CA PHE A 416 15.75 20.91 1.39
C PHE A 416 14.98 20.76 2.70
N ARG A 417 13.74 21.26 2.77
CA ARG A 417 12.88 21.08 3.95
C ARG A 417 12.68 19.60 4.28
N ASP A 418 12.33 18.78 3.30
CA ASP A 418 12.05 17.35 3.50
C ASP A 418 13.31 16.57 3.91
N LEU A 419 14.48 16.98 3.43
CA LEU A 419 15.78 16.41 3.86
C LEU A 419 16.18 16.83 5.27
N PHE A 420 15.93 18.09 5.64
CA PHE A 420 16.41 18.67 6.90
C PHE A 420 15.47 18.43 8.09
N TRP A 421 14.16 18.50 7.88
CA TRP A 421 13.14 18.32 8.92
C TRP A 421 13.36 17.09 9.83
N PRO A 422 13.72 15.90 9.30
CA PRO A 422 13.87 14.71 10.14
C PRO A 422 15.03 14.79 11.12
N PHE A 423 16.07 15.61 10.86
CA PHE A 423 17.14 15.86 11.83
C PHE A 423 16.58 16.42 13.13
N GLY A 424 15.72 17.43 13.02
CA GLY A 424 15.03 18.02 14.16
C GLY A 424 14.04 17.07 14.82
N GLN A 425 13.14 16.49 14.03
CA GLN A 425 12.08 15.61 14.54
C GLN A 425 12.64 14.42 15.31
N LEU A 426 13.71 13.80 14.81
CA LEU A 426 14.32 12.62 15.40
C LEU A 426 15.50 12.96 16.32
N ASN A 427 15.75 14.24 16.57
CA ASN A 427 16.81 14.77 17.43
C ASN A 427 18.24 14.35 17.03
N TYR A 428 18.53 14.20 15.73
CA TYR A 428 19.80 13.70 15.23
C TYR A 428 20.78 14.85 14.95
N LYS A 429 21.94 14.84 15.63
CA LYS A 429 23.00 15.83 15.47
C LYS A 429 24.10 15.22 14.58
N PRO A 430 24.37 15.75 13.37
CA PRO A 430 25.41 15.24 12.48
C PRO A 430 26.81 15.31 13.08
N LYS A 431 27.68 14.36 12.74
CA LYS A 431 29.10 14.37 13.16
C LYS A 431 29.88 15.52 12.55
N SER A 432 29.66 15.82 11.28
CA SER A 432 30.26 16.96 10.56
C SER A 432 29.52 18.27 10.87
N ALA A 433 29.34 18.59 12.16
CA ALA A 433 28.44 19.65 12.60
C ALA A 433 28.78 21.03 11.99
N PHE A 434 30.04 21.44 11.99
CA PHE A 434 30.44 22.79 11.57
C PHE A 434 30.10 23.08 10.10
N GLU A 435 30.60 22.25 9.17
CA GLU A 435 30.35 22.40 7.73
C GLU A 435 28.87 22.29 7.38
N PHE A 436 28.17 21.34 8.03
CA PHE A 436 26.75 21.14 7.84
C PHE A 436 25.94 22.39 8.21
N TRP A 437 26.19 22.97 9.39
CA TRP A 437 25.45 24.14 9.84
C TRP A 437 25.75 25.40 9.01
N ILE A 438 27.00 25.60 8.58
CA ILE A 438 27.35 26.67 7.64
C ILE A 438 26.53 26.52 6.35
N LYS A 439 26.44 25.29 5.81
CA LYS A 439 25.66 25.04 4.59
C LYS A 439 24.18 25.30 4.79
N VAL A 440 23.59 24.82 5.88
CA VAL A 440 22.17 25.05 6.23
C VAL A 440 21.87 26.54 6.34
N GLU A 441 22.73 27.30 7.03
CA GLU A 441 22.58 28.75 7.17
C GLU A 441 22.68 29.47 5.82
N ASN A 442 23.64 29.09 4.97
CA ASN A 442 23.80 29.67 3.63
C ASN A 442 22.57 29.42 2.75
N ILE A 443 22.03 28.20 2.76
CA ILE A 443 20.80 27.85 2.01
C ILE A 443 19.63 28.68 2.53
N MET A 444 19.44 28.72 3.86
CA MET A 444 18.37 29.49 4.48
C MET A 444 18.47 31.00 4.19
N ASN A 445 19.68 31.57 4.19
CA ASN A 445 19.88 32.98 3.87
C ASN A 445 19.54 33.30 2.41
N LYS A 446 19.96 32.44 1.48
CA LYS A 446 19.75 32.61 0.05
C LYS A 446 18.30 32.40 -0.36
N GLU A 447 17.67 31.33 0.12
CA GLU A 447 16.37 30.86 -0.34
C GLU A 447 15.21 31.29 0.58
N PHE A 448 15.45 32.11 1.61
CA PHE A 448 14.47 32.45 2.66
C PHE A 448 13.07 32.82 2.12
N TYR A 449 13.01 33.68 1.11
CA TYR A 449 11.76 34.18 0.51
C TYR A 449 11.13 33.20 -0.49
N ASN A 450 11.88 32.19 -0.93
CA ASN A 450 11.40 31.13 -1.84
C ASN A 450 10.76 29.96 -1.07
N PHE A 451 11.04 29.83 0.23
CA PHE A 451 10.35 28.85 1.08
C PHE A 451 8.90 29.27 1.32
N LYS A 452 8.00 28.27 1.37
CA LYS A 452 6.65 28.49 1.89
C LYS A 452 6.72 28.71 3.39
N THR A 453 5.78 29.49 3.95
CA THR A 453 5.68 29.79 5.40
C THR A 453 5.82 28.54 6.28
N ARG A 454 5.14 27.45 5.92
CA ARG A 454 5.21 26.15 6.62
C ARG A 454 6.62 25.55 6.57
N GLU A 455 7.27 25.61 5.42
CA GLU A 455 8.61 25.03 5.22
C GLU A 455 9.65 25.77 6.05
N THR A 456 9.59 27.10 6.06
CA THR A 456 10.44 27.95 6.92
C THR A 456 10.27 27.60 8.39
N ILE A 457 9.03 27.46 8.86
CA ILE A 457 8.73 27.11 10.25
C ILE A 457 9.23 25.69 10.59
N ASP A 458 9.07 24.73 9.68
CA ASP A 458 9.58 23.36 9.86
C ASP A 458 11.11 23.34 10.03
N ILE A 459 11.83 24.07 9.17
CA ILE A 459 13.29 24.17 9.23
C ILE A 459 13.72 24.81 10.56
N LEU A 460 13.14 25.95 10.94
CA LEU A 460 13.51 26.66 12.16
C LEU A 460 13.17 25.86 13.42
N LEU A 461 12.02 25.17 13.44
CA LEU A 461 11.68 24.26 14.53
C LEU A 461 12.70 23.12 14.65
N SER A 462 13.17 22.59 13.52
CA SER A 462 14.20 21.56 13.52
C SER A 462 15.53 22.06 14.10
N CYS A 463 15.95 23.28 13.74
CA CYS A 463 17.12 23.92 14.33
C CYS A 463 17.00 24.02 15.85
N VAL A 464 15.84 24.49 16.32
CA VAL A 464 15.57 24.67 17.75
C VAL A 464 15.52 23.34 18.51
N TYR A 465 14.92 22.29 17.95
CA TYR A 465 14.95 20.95 18.54
C TYR A 465 16.38 20.44 18.75
N LEU A 466 17.28 20.78 17.82
CA LEU A 466 18.71 20.47 17.84
C LEU A 466 19.56 21.45 18.65
N GLU A 467 18.96 22.38 19.38
CA GLU A 467 19.64 23.41 20.18
C GLU A 467 20.53 24.34 19.32
N LYS A 468 20.12 24.56 18.07
CA LYS A 468 20.70 25.58 17.17
C LYS A 468 19.70 26.69 16.98
N HIS A 469 19.93 27.80 17.65
CA HIS A 469 18.98 28.89 17.72
C HIS A 469 19.15 29.87 16.54
N PRO A 470 18.16 29.98 15.63
CA PRO A 470 18.29 30.75 14.39
C PRO A 470 18.03 32.25 14.60
N LEU A 471 18.82 32.91 15.45
CA LEU A 471 18.67 34.34 15.79
C LEU A 471 18.66 35.25 14.55
N ASN A 472 19.43 34.89 13.53
CA ASN A 472 19.57 35.64 12.27
C ASN A 472 18.25 35.73 11.48
N PHE A 473 17.30 34.83 11.72
CA PHE A 473 16.04 34.75 10.96
C PHE A 473 14.82 35.28 11.73
N VAL A 474 14.98 35.58 13.02
CA VAL A 474 13.89 36.02 13.91
C VAL A 474 13.14 37.23 13.35
N HIS A 475 13.85 38.27 12.94
CA HIS A 475 13.24 39.50 12.41
C HIS A 475 12.46 39.27 11.10
N ARG A 476 12.79 38.22 10.34
CA ARG A 476 12.11 37.89 9.08
C ARG A 476 10.83 37.08 9.32
N VAL A 477 10.81 36.25 10.35
CA VAL A 477 9.68 35.35 10.68
C VAL A 477 8.63 36.02 11.55
N PHE A 478 9.03 36.91 12.46
CA PHE A 478 8.09 37.66 13.30
C PHE A 478 7.69 39.02 12.72
N ASN A 479 7.95 39.26 11.42
CA ASN A 479 7.46 40.47 10.76
C ASN A 479 5.95 40.39 10.48
N THR A 480 5.32 41.55 10.32
CA THR A 480 3.87 41.65 10.13
C THR A 480 3.39 40.90 8.90
N SER A 481 4.11 40.98 7.78
CA SER A 481 3.77 40.30 6.53
C SER A 481 3.78 38.78 6.64
N PHE A 482 4.78 38.19 7.31
CA PHE A 482 4.90 36.75 7.52
C PHE A 482 3.79 36.25 8.44
N LEU A 483 3.51 36.98 9.53
CA LEU A 483 2.39 36.66 10.43
C LEU A 483 1.04 36.79 9.72
N HIS A 484 0.83 37.83 8.92
CA HIS A 484 -0.38 38.00 8.13
C HIS A 484 -0.61 36.81 7.19
N ASN A 485 0.43 36.40 6.45
CA ASN A 485 0.39 35.21 5.59
C ASN A 485 0.09 33.91 6.36
N LEU A 486 0.50 33.82 7.63
CA LEU A 486 0.20 32.67 8.51
C LEU A 486 -1.24 32.68 9.02
N TYR A 487 -1.81 33.86 9.33
CA TYR A 487 -3.13 33.98 9.95
C TYR A 487 -4.28 34.12 8.93
N GLU A 488 -4.04 34.62 7.71
CA GLU A 488 -5.08 34.76 6.68
C GLU A 488 -5.48 33.42 6.02
N ASN A 489 -4.58 32.43 5.98
CA ASN A 489 -4.78 31.20 5.21
C ASN A 489 -5.73 30.15 5.85
N GLY A 490 -6.55 30.53 6.85
CA GLY A 490 -7.66 29.71 7.37
C GLY A 490 -7.27 28.39 8.06
N SER A 491 -8.28 27.67 8.57
CA SER A 491 -8.28 26.60 9.59
C SER A 491 -7.30 25.41 9.46
N ILE A 492 -6.58 25.26 8.35
CA ILE A 492 -5.60 24.16 8.13
C ILE A 492 -4.27 24.45 8.84
N ASP A 493 -4.00 25.71 9.21
CA ASP A 493 -2.66 26.14 9.67
C ASP A 493 -2.48 26.23 11.20
N ASP A 494 -3.42 25.69 11.98
CA ASP A 494 -3.31 25.73 13.45
C ASP A 494 -2.10 24.95 13.98
N TYR A 495 -1.71 23.86 13.31
CA TYR A 495 -0.49 23.12 13.65
C TYR A 495 0.78 23.95 13.37
N THR A 496 0.81 24.69 12.26
CA THR A 496 1.93 25.57 11.90
C THR A 496 2.06 26.74 12.89
N LYS A 497 0.93 27.31 13.34
CA LYS A 497 0.90 28.32 14.42
C LYS A 497 1.44 27.77 15.74
N ILE A 498 1.07 26.54 16.10
CA ILE A 498 1.60 25.84 17.28
C ILE A 498 3.12 25.70 17.16
N LYS A 499 3.65 25.27 16.01
CA LYS A 499 5.10 25.19 15.78
C LYS A 499 5.79 26.52 15.98
N LEU A 500 5.24 27.61 15.44
CA LEU A 500 5.82 28.94 15.62
C LEU A 500 5.81 29.38 17.10
N LYS A 501 4.75 29.07 17.85
CA LYS A 501 4.71 29.29 19.31
C LYS A 501 5.74 28.46 20.05
N ILE A 502 6.00 27.22 19.62
CA ILE A 502 7.10 26.40 20.18
C ILE A 502 8.43 27.11 19.92
N ILE A 503 8.71 27.55 18.69
CA ILE A 503 9.94 28.28 18.34
C ILE A 503 10.12 29.51 19.25
N ASP A 504 9.11 30.38 19.33
CA ASP A 504 9.14 31.59 20.17
C ASP A 504 9.44 31.25 21.63
N GLN A 505 8.79 30.21 22.17
CA GLN A 505 8.99 29.77 23.54
C GLN A 505 10.37 29.14 23.78
N CYS A 506 10.89 28.36 22.83
CA CYS A 506 12.24 27.80 22.94
C CYS A 506 13.29 28.92 22.94
N MET A 507 13.19 29.87 22.01
CA MET A 507 14.09 31.01 21.93
C MET A 507 14.02 31.85 23.22
N THR A 508 12.83 32.04 23.79
CA THR A 508 12.62 32.75 25.07
C THR A 508 13.30 32.06 26.25
N LEU A 509 13.32 30.72 26.28
CA LEU A 509 13.87 29.96 27.41
C LEU A 509 15.35 29.65 27.27
N GLU A 510 15.83 29.48 26.04
CA GLU A 510 17.16 28.94 25.74
C GLU A 510 18.14 30.03 25.21
N CYS A 511 17.67 31.21 24.79
CA CYS A 511 18.52 32.29 24.26
C CYS A 511 18.45 33.59 25.08
N ASP A 512 19.57 33.99 25.69
CA ASP A 512 19.65 35.24 26.47
C ASP A 512 19.50 36.51 25.62
N HIS A 513 19.89 36.44 24.34
CA HIS A 513 19.90 37.59 23.42
C HIS A 513 18.54 37.80 22.75
N TYR A 514 17.61 36.86 22.92
CA TYR A 514 16.26 36.98 22.38
C TYR A 514 15.37 37.70 23.38
N ARG A 515 14.82 38.84 22.97
CA ARG A 515 13.98 39.70 23.83
C ARG A 515 12.49 39.29 23.83
N GLY A 516 12.16 38.10 23.32
CA GLY A 516 10.81 37.55 23.31
C GLY A 516 10.34 36.99 24.66
N PRO A 517 9.08 36.53 24.78
CA PRO A 517 8.23 36.03 23.69
C PRO A 517 7.55 37.13 22.89
N VAL A 518 7.48 36.96 21.58
CA VAL A 518 6.87 37.92 20.64
C VAL A 518 5.39 37.61 20.43
N LEU A 519 4.99 36.34 20.57
CA LEU A 519 3.60 35.91 20.39
C LEU A 519 2.82 35.91 21.72
N PRO A 520 1.50 36.14 21.67
CA PRO A 520 0.65 36.04 22.86
C PRO A 520 0.74 34.66 23.51
N LYS A 521 0.86 34.64 24.84
CA LYS A 521 0.68 33.41 25.63
C LYS A 521 -0.82 33.13 25.73
N ASP A 522 -1.30 32.10 25.07
CA ASP A 522 -2.67 31.63 25.25
C ASP A 522 -2.81 31.11 26.69
N LYS A 523 -3.55 31.84 27.53
CA LYS A 523 -3.79 31.50 28.94
C LYS A 523 -5.16 30.86 29.19
N PHE A 524 -5.97 30.74 28.14
CA PHE A 524 -7.35 30.27 28.23
C PHE A 524 -7.62 29.19 27.18
N ALA A 525 -7.64 27.92 27.57
CA ALA A 525 -8.36 26.89 26.82
C ALA A 525 -9.41 26.23 27.71
N LYS A 526 -10.50 25.79 27.07
CA LYS A 526 -11.65 25.16 27.73
C LYS A 526 -11.35 23.72 28.16
N SER A 527 -10.36 23.07 27.56
CA SER A 527 -9.89 21.73 27.90
C SER A 527 -8.49 21.47 27.35
N ALA A 528 -7.68 20.71 28.09
CA ALA A 528 -6.38 20.24 27.66
C ALA A 528 -6.44 18.71 27.52
N TRP A 529 -6.03 18.17 26.37
CA TRP A 529 -6.05 16.73 26.13
C TRP A 529 -4.93 16.05 26.95
N CYS A 530 -5.28 15.00 27.68
CA CYS A 530 -4.33 14.16 28.41
C CYS A 530 -4.48 12.71 27.94
N ASP A 531 -3.38 12.02 27.64
CA ASP A 531 -3.42 10.63 27.23
C ASP A 531 -3.92 9.74 28.40
N TYR A 532 -4.96 8.97 28.15
CA TYR A 532 -5.56 8.07 29.15
C TYR A 532 -4.58 6.99 29.62
N ARG A 533 -3.67 6.52 28.75
CA ARG A 533 -2.66 5.51 29.08
C ARG A 533 -1.73 6.02 30.18
N ILE A 534 -1.30 7.28 30.07
CA ILE A 534 -0.46 7.95 31.08
C ILE A 534 -1.22 8.09 32.39
N LYS A 535 -2.46 8.58 32.35
CA LYS A 535 -3.30 8.75 33.55
C LYS A 535 -3.53 7.42 34.28
N ARG A 536 -3.78 6.35 33.54
CA ARG A 536 -3.96 5.01 34.08
C ARG A 536 -2.68 4.50 34.74
N LEU A 537 -1.54 4.60 34.04
CA LEU A 537 -0.25 4.17 34.57
C LEU A 537 0.09 4.88 35.88
N LEU A 538 -0.06 6.21 35.92
CA LEU A 538 0.22 7.02 37.11
C LEU A 538 -0.65 6.63 38.30
N LYS A 539 -1.92 6.25 38.06
CA LYS A 539 -2.80 5.72 39.11
C LYS A 539 -2.34 4.33 39.59
N GLU A 540 -1.84 3.48 38.70
CA GLU A 540 -1.33 2.15 39.08
C GLU A 540 -0.04 2.25 39.90
N ILE A 541 0.83 3.23 39.64
CA ILE A 541 2.11 3.40 40.34
C ILE A 541 2.06 4.42 41.50
N SER A 542 0.89 4.98 41.82
CA SER A 542 0.75 6.10 42.78
C SER A 542 1.36 5.78 44.15
N ASN A 543 1.07 4.59 44.69
CA ASN A 543 1.58 4.18 46.00
C ASN A 543 3.12 4.10 46.00
N THR A 544 3.72 3.66 44.90
CA THR A 544 5.17 3.56 44.76
C THR A 544 5.82 4.93 44.66
N LEU A 545 5.17 5.87 43.95
CA LEU A 545 5.61 7.26 43.88
C LEU A 545 5.50 7.95 45.24
N GLU A 546 4.41 7.76 45.97
CA GLU A 546 4.21 8.33 47.32
C GLU A 546 5.27 7.79 48.31
N ASN A 547 5.60 6.50 48.23
CA ASN A 547 6.67 5.90 49.03
C ASN A 547 8.07 6.45 48.69
N THR A 548 8.30 6.84 47.43
CA THR A 548 9.58 7.38 46.96
C THR A 548 9.73 8.85 47.34
N PHE A 549 8.68 9.64 47.17
CA PHE A 549 8.65 11.08 47.43
C PHE A 549 8.03 11.41 48.79
N GLN A 550 8.55 10.80 49.86
CA GLN A 550 8.05 11.03 51.21
C GLN A 550 8.11 12.53 51.57
N ASN A 551 7.04 13.05 52.17
CA ASN A 551 6.85 14.47 52.52
C ASN A 551 6.57 15.43 51.34
N TYR A 552 6.35 14.91 50.13
CA TYR A 552 5.87 15.67 48.98
C TYR A 552 4.43 15.30 48.64
N LYS A 553 3.74 16.21 47.96
CA LYS A 553 2.43 15.99 47.36
C LYS A 553 2.60 15.84 45.85
N ILE A 554 1.83 14.91 45.27
CA ILE A 554 1.81 14.66 43.83
C ILE A 554 0.50 15.22 43.26
N SER A 555 0.63 16.11 42.28
CA SER A 555 -0.48 16.68 41.53
C SER A 555 -0.43 16.20 40.08
N TYR A 556 -1.53 15.65 39.57
CA TYR A 556 -1.58 15.05 38.23
C TYR A 556 -2.10 16.05 37.19
N SER A 557 -1.66 15.92 35.93
CA SER A 557 -2.16 16.73 34.80
C SER A 557 -2.11 18.25 35.07
N THR A 558 -0.97 18.74 35.52
CA THR A 558 -0.79 20.13 35.96
C THR A 558 -0.29 21.01 34.80
N ILE A 559 -0.65 22.29 34.82
CA ILE A 559 -0.16 23.29 33.88
C ILE A 559 0.60 24.36 34.66
N VAL A 560 1.71 24.86 34.09
CA VAL A 560 2.55 25.90 34.69
C VAL A 560 2.28 27.24 34.00
N SER A 561 2.06 28.30 34.78
CA SER A 561 1.69 29.62 34.29
C SER A 561 2.78 30.37 33.49
N GLN A 562 4.05 29.97 33.62
CA GLN A 562 5.17 30.59 32.90
C GLN A 562 5.22 30.14 31.42
N LEU A 563 4.67 28.96 31.14
CA LEU A 563 4.62 28.36 29.81
C LEU A 563 3.25 28.63 29.15
N PRO A 564 3.21 28.72 27.81
CA PRO A 564 1.95 28.80 27.09
C PRO A 564 1.17 27.49 27.23
N LEU A 565 -0.16 27.55 27.15
CA LEU A 565 -0.99 26.36 27.23
C LEU A 565 -0.91 25.56 25.92
N MET A 566 -0.04 24.54 25.91
CA MET A 566 0.21 23.68 24.75
C MET A 566 0.34 22.23 25.22
N SER A 567 -0.02 21.26 24.36
CA SER A 567 0.04 19.82 24.69
C SER A 567 1.41 19.38 25.20
N ILE A 568 2.48 19.91 24.61
CA ILE A 568 3.88 19.67 25.00
C ILE A 568 4.18 20.09 26.46
N TYR A 569 3.46 21.07 27.02
CA TYR A 569 3.74 21.62 28.36
C TYR A 569 2.78 21.14 29.45
N ILE A 570 1.85 20.24 29.13
CA ILE A 570 1.05 19.57 30.14
C ILE A 570 1.99 18.68 30.96
N ILE A 571 1.98 18.79 32.28
CA ILE A 571 2.79 17.96 33.18
C ILE A 571 1.98 16.73 33.56
N ASP A 572 2.54 15.54 33.36
CA ASP A 572 1.84 14.28 33.66
C ASP A 572 1.65 14.13 35.19
N ALA A 573 2.72 14.29 35.97
CA ALA A 573 2.65 14.49 37.42
C ALA A 573 3.70 15.49 37.93
N LEU A 574 3.30 16.33 38.88
CA LEU A 574 4.12 17.32 39.54
C LEU A 574 4.26 16.97 41.02
N VAL A 575 5.49 16.72 41.45
CA VAL A 575 5.88 16.52 42.85
C VAL A 575 6.30 17.86 43.43
N HIS A 576 5.65 18.28 44.52
CA HIS A 576 5.93 19.55 45.19
C HIS A 576 5.81 19.39 46.72
N PRO A 577 6.50 20.21 47.53
CA PRO A 577 6.41 20.09 48.99
C PRO A 577 4.97 20.29 49.48
N ILE A 578 4.56 19.58 50.54
CA ILE A 578 3.19 19.65 51.08
C ILE A 578 2.81 21.09 51.49
N LYS A 579 3.76 21.84 52.04
CA LYS A 579 3.56 23.24 52.48
C LYS A 579 3.57 24.24 51.32
N PHE A 580 3.88 23.79 50.10
CA PHE A 580 3.94 24.64 48.92
C PHE A 580 2.53 24.78 48.32
N LYS A 581 1.91 25.95 48.51
CA LYS A 581 0.62 26.28 47.91
C LYS A 581 0.79 26.52 46.41
N LEU A 582 0.16 25.68 45.59
CA LEU A 582 0.04 25.88 44.13
C LEU A 582 -0.99 27.00 43.82
N ASP A 583 -0.83 28.20 44.37
CA ASP A 583 -1.64 29.35 43.93
C ASP A 583 -1.14 29.80 42.55
N SER A 584 -1.92 29.42 41.55
CA SER A 584 -1.51 29.01 40.21
C SER A 584 -1.19 30.12 39.21
N ARG A 585 -0.92 31.34 39.66
CA ARG A 585 -0.73 32.48 38.73
C ARG A 585 0.65 33.15 38.75
N TYR A 586 1.45 32.96 39.81
CA TYR A 586 2.69 33.75 39.99
C TYR A 586 3.91 32.99 40.53
N ILE A 587 3.85 31.66 40.65
CA ILE A 587 5.01 30.88 41.11
C ILE A 587 6.13 31.05 40.09
N ASN A 588 7.31 31.49 40.53
CA ASN A 588 8.52 31.54 39.74
C ASN A 588 9.46 30.41 40.18
N PHE A 589 9.49 29.31 39.43
CA PHE A 589 10.30 28.14 39.76
C PHE A 589 11.80 28.42 39.69
N LYS A 590 12.22 29.46 38.94
CA LYS A 590 13.62 29.92 38.93
C LYS A 590 14.10 30.44 40.28
N LYS A 591 13.19 30.89 41.16
CA LYS A 591 13.55 31.34 42.52
C LYS A 591 13.76 30.18 43.49
N HIS A 592 13.29 28.98 43.14
CA HIS A 592 13.39 27.77 43.94
C HIS A 592 13.82 26.58 43.07
N PRO A 593 15.03 26.63 42.47
CA PRO A 593 15.47 25.59 41.55
C PRO A 593 15.53 24.23 42.26
N GLY A 594 15.00 23.21 41.61
CA GLY A 594 15.02 21.83 42.11
C GLY A 594 14.04 21.51 43.24
N LEU A 595 13.23 22.48 43.68
CA LEU A 595 12.22 22.26 44.73
C LEU A 595 11.09 21.31 44.27
N CYS A 596 10.70 21.44 43.01
CA CYS A 596 9.63 20.66 42.41
C CYS A 596 10.19 19.72 41.34
N THR A 597 9.64 18.51 41.29
CA THR A 597 10.00 17.49 40.30
C THR A 597 8.83 17.22 39.38
N VAL A 598 9.07 17.28 38.07
CA VAL A 598 8.15 16.87 37.03
C VAL A 598 8.43 15.42 36.69
N ILE A 599 7.39 14.59 36.72
CA ILE A 599 7.42 13.22 36.23
C ILE A 599 6.81 13.21 34.83
N LEU A 600 7.58 12.77 33.84
CA LEU A 600 7.14 12.60 32.46
C LEU A 600 7.08 11.12 32.10
N VAL A 601 5.94 10.67 31.58
CA VAL A 601 5.75 9.31 31.08
C VAL A 601 5.90 9.32 29.57
N HIS A 602 6.94 8.66 29.07
CA HIS A 602 7.17 8.53 27.64
C HIS A 602 6.54 7.25 27.11
N LEU A 603 5.63 7.45 26.15
CA LEU A 603 4.92 6.40 25.42
C LEU A 603 5.80 5.85 24.28
N PRO A 604 5.45 4.71 23.67
CA PRO A 604 6.24 4.14 22.57
C PRO A 604 6.42 5.13 21.41
N GLU A 605 5.42 5.97 21.14
CA GLU A 605 5.45 6.95 20.05
C GLU A 605 6.38 8.14 20.31
N HIS A 606 6.80 8.33 21.57
CA HIS A 606 7.71 9.40 22.00
C HIS A 606 9.18 9.07 21.69
N TYR A 607 9.47 7.80 21.39
CA TYR A 607 10.78 7.31 21.05
C TYR A 607 10.96 7.15 19.54
N CYS A 608 12.22 7.27 19.10
CA CYS A 608 12.65 6.79 17.81
C CYS A 608 12.51 5.27 17.72
N TRP A 609 12.36 4.77 16.51
CA TRP A 609 12.36 3.34 16.21
C TRP A 609 13.64 2.69 16.75
N GLY A 610 13.48 1.59 17.49
CA GLY A 610 14.54 1.01 18.34
C GLY A 610 14.43 1.37 19.83
N LYS A 611 13.64 2.39 20.18
CA LYS A 611 13.25 2.77 21.57
C LYS A 611 14.38 3.30 22.46
N GLU A 612 15.49 3.72 21.88
CA GLU A 612 16.66 4.23 22.62
C GLU A 612 16.63 5.75 22.80
N HIS A 613 16.24 6.48 21.75
CA HIS A 613 16.31 7.94 21.71
C HIS A 613 14.92 8.57 21.72
N LEU A 614 14.73 9.62 22.51
CA LEU A 614 13.53 10.44 22.46
C LEU A 614 13.52 11.31 21.19
N THR A 615 12.32 11.58 20.68
CA THR A 615 12.09 12.54 19.60
C THR A 615 12.46 13.97 20.02
N GLY A 616 12.71 14.85 19.04
CA GLY A 616 13.13 16.23 19.28
C GLY A 616 12.16 17.05 20.12
N ILE A 617 10.86 16.79 19.96
CA ILE A 617 9.83 17.46 20.76
C ILE A 617 9.91 17.07 22.24
N GLU A 618 10.13 15.78 22.55
CA GLU A 618 10.20 15.28 23.92
C GLU A 618 11.50 15.68 24.61
N THR A 619 12.62 15.70 23.88
CA THR A 619 13.87 16.24 24.45
C THR A 619 13.78 17.73 24.71
N THR A 620 13.11 18.48 23.83
CA THR A 620 12.85 19.92 24.04
C THR A 620 11.95 20.15 25.26
N ARG A 621 10.90 19.33 25.43
CA ARG A 621 10.02 19.36 26.61
C ARG A 621 10.81 19.20 27.92
N ILE A 622 11.73 18.22 27.98
CA ILE A 622 12.60 18.00 29.14
C ILE A 622 13.47 19.24 29.40
N ARG A 623 14.18 19.75 28.39
CA ARG A 623 15.05 20.93 28.52
C ARG A 623 14.28 22.16 29.02
N HIS A 624 13.07 22.37 28.52
CA HIS A 624 12.25 23.52 28.90
C HIS A 624 11.84 23.51 30.37
N PHE A 625 11.41 22.35 30.90
CA PHE A 625 11.10 22.24 32.33
C PHE A 625 12.34 22.47 33.19
N GLN A 626 13.50 21.95 32.76
CA GLN A 626 14.78 22.21 33.43
C GLN A 626 15.16 23.70 33.42
N LYS A 627 15.05 24.39 32.27
CA LYS A 627 15.33 25.83 32.12
C LYS A 627 14.43 26.72 32.97
N ILE A 628 13.25 26.23 33.34
CA ILE A 628 12.32 26.92 34.24
C ILE A 628 12.66 26.69 35.72
N GLY A 629 13.54 25.74 36.04
CA GLY A 629 14.00 25.43 37.40
C GLY A 629 13.36 24.17 38.01
N LEU A 630 12.73 23.32 37.20
CA LEU A 630 12.13 22.06 37.65
C LEU A 630 13.09 20.89 37.43
N ASN A 631 13.14 19.96 38.37
CA ASN A 631 13.78 18.67 38.14
C ASN A 631 12.88 17.81 37.25
N VAL A 632 13.45 17.00 36.36
CA VAL A 632 12.66 16.17 35.43
C VAL A 632 13.05 14.71 35.60
N MET A 633 12.10 13.90 36.05
CA MET A 633 12.19 12.45 36.13
C MET A 633 11.42 11.84 34.97
N THR A 634 12.08 11.02 34.16
CA THR A 634 11.46 10.35 33.01
C THR A 634 11.15 8.89 33.30
N ILE A 635 9.97 8.46 32.87
CA ILE A 635 9.47 7.10 33.04
C ILE A 635 9.15 6.53 31.65
N ASN A 636 9.75 5.39 31.32
CA ASN A 636 9.38 4.63 30.12
C ASN A 636 8.11 3.79 30.41
N TYR A 637 7.04 4.03 29.63
CA TYR A 637 5.75 3.36 29.75
C TYR A 637 5.83 1.84 29.59
N GLU A 638 6.47 1.35 28.52
CA GLU A 638 6.56 -0.09 28.24
C GLU A 638 7.40 -0.82 29.27
N LYS A 639 8.50 -0.20 29.72
CA LYS A 639 9.34 -0.78 30.76
C LYS A 639 8.55 -0.99 32.05
N ILE A 640 7.60 -0.12 32.40
CA ILE A 640 6.73 -0.36 33.57
C ILE A 640 5.76 -1.51 33.32
N LEU A 641 5.20 -1.64 32.12
CA LEU A 641 4.31 -2.76 31.79
C LEU A 641 5.02 -4.12 31.82
N GLU A 642 6.34 -4.15 31.59
CA GLU A 642 7.16 -5.37 31.68
C GLU A 642 7.43 -5.82 33.13
N LEU A 643 7.43 -4.88 34.09
CA LEU A 643 7.73 -5.15 35.50
C LEU A 643 6.52 -5.80 36.19
N LYS A 644 6.65 -7.08 36.54
CA LYS A 644 5.54 -7.88 37.10
C LYS A 644 5.46 -7.79 38.63
N TYR A 645 6.57 -7.51 39.30
CA TYR A 645 6.66 -7.55 40.75
C TYR A 645 6.76 -6.14 41.37
N PRO A 646 6.05 -5.86 42.48
CA PRO A 646 6.10 -4.55 43.14
C PRO A 646 7.49 -4.10 43.59
N ALA A 647 8.37 -5.05 43.96
CA ALA A 647 9.74 -4.76 44.37
C ALA A 647 10.57 -4.20 43.21
N GLU A 648 10.49 -4.84 42.03
CA GLU A 648 11.19 -4.40 40.82
C GLU A 648 10.70 -3.03 40.34
N LEU A 649 9.38 -2.78 40.46
CA LEU A 649 8.79 -1.47 40.17
C LEU A 649 9.35 -0.39 41.09
N THR A 650 9.44 -0.68 42.39
CA THR A 650 9.96 0.25 43.39
C THR A 650 11.44 0.52 43.15
N GLU A 651 12.23 -0.52 42.86
CA GLU A 651 13.64 -0.37 42.51
C GLU A 651 13.83 0.48 41.24
N TYR A 652 13.03 0.23 40.20
CA TYR A 652 13.08 1.01 38.97
C TYR A 652 12.77 2.50 39.20
N ILE A 653 11.70 2.81 39.95
CA ILE A 653 11.33 4.19 40.28
C ILE A 653 12.42 4.87 41.13
N ASN A 654 12.95 4.17 42.14
CA ASN A 654 14.05 4.67 42.97
C ASN A 654 15.32 4.94 42.15
N ASN A 655 15.66 4.06 41.21
CA ASN A 655 16.79 4.25 40.32
C ASN A 655 16.57 5.46 39.39
N ARG A 656 15.35 5.67 38.89
CA ARG A 656 15.00 6.87 38.10
C ARG A 656 15.10 8.15 38.94
N TYR A 657 14.66 8.12 40.18
CA TYR A 657 14.79 9.24 41.10
C TYR A 657 16.26 9.56 41.42
N LYS A 658 17.08 8.54 41.71
CA LYS A 658 18.53 8.71 41.92
C LYS A 658 19.22 9.29 40.69
N ASN A 659 18.94 8.75 39.50
CA ASN A 659 19.54 9.22 38.25
C ASN A 659 19.22 10.70 37.98
N MET A 660 17.99 11.13 38.29
CA MET A 660 17.59 12.53 38.21
C MET A 660 18.42 13.42 39.13
N LEU A 661 18.66 13.01 40.37
CA LEU A 661 19.48 13.77 41.33
C LEU A 661 20.96 13.84 40.94
N THR A 662 21.49 12.80 40.29
CA THR A 662 22.89 12.76 39.84
C THR A 662 23.15 13.53 38.54
N SER A 663 22.10 13.84 37.77
CA SER A 663 22.21 14.57 36.49
C SER A 663 22.28 16.10 36.63
N CYS A 664 22.49 16.60 37.84
CA CYS A 664 22.69 18.02 38.13
C CYS A 664 24.16 18.43 38.02
#